data_AF-I0Z3F2-F1
#
_entry.id   AF-I0Z3F2-F1
#
_cell.length_a   1.000
_cell.length_b   1.000
_cell.length_c   1.000
_cell.angle_alpha   90.00
_cell.angle_beta   90.00
_cell.angle_gamma   90.00
#
_symmetry.space_group_name_H-M   'P 1'
#
loop_
_entity.id
_entity.type
_entity.pdbx_description
1 polymer ?
#
loop_
_entity_poly.entity_id
_entity_poly.type
_entity_poly.pdbx_seq_one_letter_code
_entity_poly.pdbx_strand_id
1 'polypeptide(L)'
;MICSKLLPRTNILHSTIPYALWSRRVCSKHSLFKAASSSFQTVDMQQVVVKSFPAEENLQIELMVGGKQRFMDRPKTEPLERTLARIQKNAAPVPDKKAKRSPSQRKTQAEVSSITVELYEDMLEGRQVAGSIPNAEAWQPGRILQVGETTFSIILNPPAADKLQVYGRPMVGYPLCPTVQVMFSDEGDCRWQWYRSAERTAVAAASVNRSRSPSPRRRQPLPDSETEGTDAAWQPLPFAQERVYSPIAEDAGHRLRLQCTPWRGSGSAHGEAASGKPVTVETDPVTAGPAFTAAAQRQAHTSTPLAPPGVRVVTYNILADQYASTDYAQEHLFAYCPREYMVPEYRRPLIMQEILGYNADVICLQEVDGKAFTTFFQPLMSHAGFEGQYTNKAGETAEGSAMFYRRSRFELVHKVDIPMKNVFASLLIGDARSLSLHAQFLPLLHASPHLVQALQRVSTVAQLSVLAPRQPAPADEGPLCVVNTHLFFHPKASHIRTLHAAAMLAEAHAVMQEVGQQLGQTPALLFCGDLNSDKNDGISGAVELLQKGSLPPDHWDWAWGADFRFVKDGNAGEDTGDHASTSGSKPGNRQAPLLTMKMPFSLRSADGGRYEYTNYVKGYSGLLDYVFFQPERMCAREALPLPGAAELAGWLPSQRFPSDHLSLVFDLQWLPSEDAPATAAGPTGTAEHAESRSASSAPAELGSEQQRRGQPAGADAAGGSSENGSASAFAWADGMLARGDGAEAAARPRGCVMPADESGAAVAAEALRRGDVVAVPTDTLYGLAACANSEQGVGRLYAIKHRQAHVPLAICVADVAVVEQYGMCAHLPQGLLDDLLPGPVTVLLARRPDAALSAALNPGVQTIGIRVPDSAFMLEACRQHGRAVALTSANISGAISPTSIHDFEQLWPQCAAVFDAGIVGADRAGSTVVDLSLEGSFRILREGSHPSHVRQVLTEKYGIAEQ
;
A
#
# COMPACT_ATOMS: atom_id res chain seq x y z
N MET A 1 -20.53 44.11 -23.96
CA MET A 1 -19.93 44.80 -22.79
C MET A 1 -18.81 43.91 -22.28
N ILE A 2 -17.62 43.86 -22.88
CA ILE A 2 -16.48 44.80 -22.80
C ILE A 2 -16.23 45.30 -21.37
N CYS A 3 -15.24 44.71 -20.69
CA CYS A 3 -14.07 45.47 -20.23
C CYS A 3 -12.91 44.54 -19.87
N SER A 4 -11.91 44.58 -20.73
CA SER A 4 -10.57 44.01 -20.65
C SER A 4 -9.63 44.93 -19.88
N LYS A 5 -8.66 44.38 -19.15
CA LYS A 5 -7.35 45.03 -18.91
C LYS A 5 -6.22 43.99 -18.92
N LEU A 6 -5.42 44.11 -19.98
CA LEU A 6 -4.09 43.53 -20.22
C LEU A 6 -3.05 44.08 -19.23
N LEU A 7 -1.97 43.33 -19.03
CA LEU A 7 -0.54 43.77 -18.98
C LEU A 7 0.36 42.50 -19.06
N PRO A 8 1.65 42.60 -19.45
CA PRO A 8 2.15 41.93 -20.64
C PRO A 8 3.22 40.85 -20.40
N ARG A 9 3.38 40.01 -21.43
CA ARG A 9 4.46 39.04 -21.62
C ARG A 9 5.80 39.75 -21.85
N THR A 10 6.86 39.27 -21.20
CA THR A 10 8.24 39.41 -21.66
C THR A 10 8.89 38.03 -21.75
N ASN A 11 9.09 37.58 -22.98
CA ASN A 11 10.00 36.48 -23.34
C ASN A 11 11.41 37.06 -23.47
N ILE A 12 12.39 36.56 -22.72
CA ILE A 12 13.81 36.67 -23.07
C ILE A 12 14.50 35.33 -22.79
N LEU A 13 14.72 34.61 -23.89
CA LEU A 13 15.87 33.75 -24.26
C LEU A 13 16.55 32.91 -23.17
N HIS A 14 16.28 31.60 -23.25
CA HIS A 14 17.14 30.53 -22.79
C HIS A 14 18.52 30.57 -23.47
N SER A 15 19.59 30.61 -22.67
CA SER A 15 20.88 30.03 -23.05
C SER A 15 21.20 28.86 -22.11
N THR A 16 21.34 27.71 -22.74
CA THR A 16 21.79 26.41 -22.26
C THR A 16 23.26 26.46 -21.86
N ILE A 17 23.66 25.73 -20.81
CA ILE A 17 24.86 24.87 -20.70
C ILE A 17 24.83 24.13 -19.34
N PRO A 18 25.30 22.86 -19.28
CA PRO A 18 24.79 21.84 -18.37
C PRO A 18 25.65 21.60 -17.13
N TYR A 19 25.02 21.21 -16.03
CA TYR A 19 25.70 20.62 -14.88
C TYR A 19 25.69 19.09 -15.03
N ALA A 20 26.87 18.52 -15.24
CA ALA A 20 27.12 17.10 -15.08
C ALA A 20 28.46 16.89 -14.36
N LEU A 21 28.39 16.05 -13.32
CA LEU A 21 29.46 15.20 -12.77
C LEU A 21 30.65 15.90 -12.07
N TRP A 22 30.69 15.80 -10.73
CA TRP A 22 31.63 14.88 -10.09
C TRP A 22 31.38 14.70 -8.59
N SER A 23 31.11 13.46 -8.23
CA SER A 23 31.26 12.91 -6.89
C SER A 23 32.73 12.63 -6.56
N ARG A 24 33.03 12.65 -5.25
CA ARG A 24 34.12 11.98 -4.53
C ARG A 24 35.47 12.68 -4.36
N ARG A 25 35.81 12.78 -3.07
CA ARG A 25 37.14 12.77 -2.43
C ARG A 25 38.02 14.00 -2.64
N VAL A 26 38.16 14.82 -1.58
CA VAL A 26 39.48 15.09 -0.99
C VAL A 26 39.30 15.34 0.52
N CYS A 27 39.70 14.35 1.31
CA CYS A 27 40.27 14.59 2.64
C CYS A 27 41.71 15.09 2.42
N SER A 28 42.18 15.98 3.29
CA SER A 28 43.48 16.67 3.28
C SER A 28 43.55 17.96 2.45
N LYS A 29 43.44 19.09 3.16
CA LYS A 29 44.46 20.15 3.25
C LYS A 29 43.97 21.22 4.23
N HIS A 30 44.07 20.90 5.52
CA HIS A 30 44.17 21.90 6.59
C HIS A 30 45.58 22.49 6.53
N SER A 31 45.76 23.56 5.75
CA SER A 31 46.93 24.44 5.75
C SER A 31 46.74 25.40 4.58
N LEU A 32 46.82 26.71 4.84
CA LEU A 32 46.60 27.85 3.92
C LEU A 32 45.23 28.54 4.00
N PHE A 33 44.84 28.95 5.21
CA PHE A 33 44.19 30.24 5.45
C PHE A 33 44.77 30.86 6.73
N LYS A 34 46.02 31.32 6.61
CA LYS A 34 46.69 32.22 7.56
C LYS A 34 47.30 33.34 6.73
N ALA A 35 46.51 34.34 6.38
CA ALA A 35 46.93 35.71 6.05
C ALA A 35 45.75 36.51 5.46
N ALA A 36 44.88 37.00 6.33
CA ALA A 36 44.12 38.25 6.20
C ALA A 36 43.15 38.35 7.41
N SER A 37 43.71 38.43 8.62
CA SER A 37 42.96 38.77 9.83
C SER A 37 43.41 40.14 10.31
N SER A 38 42.85 41.20 9.72
CA SER A 38 42.70 42.44 10.47
C SER A 38 41.48 42.25 11.36
N SER A 39 41.73 42.17 12.66
CA SER A 39 40.78 41.99 13.74
C SER A 39 39.64 43.02 13.71
N PHE A 40 38.48 42.62 13.20
CA PHE A 40 37.22 43.05 13.78
C PHE A 40 36.88 42.05 14.88
N GLN A 41 37.22 42.40 16.13
CA GLN A 41 36.56 41.77 17.27
C GLN A 41 35.09 42.15 17.17
N THR A 42 34.23 41.21 16.79
CA THR A 42 32.80 41.31 17.10
C THR A 42 32.69 41.41 18.62
N VAL A 43 32.42 42.61 19.12
CA VAL A 43 32.02 42.81 20.51
C VAL A 43 30.77 41.93 20.71
N ASP A 44 30.85 40.99 21.64
CA ASP A 44 29.73 40.12 22.01
C ASP A 44 28.65 41.01 22.65
N MET A 45 27.77 41.58 21.83
CA MET A 45 26.69 42.45 22.30
C MET A 45 25.72 41.62 23.11
N GLN A 46 25.45 42.06 24.34
CA GLN A 46 24.45 41.41 25.19
C GLN A 46 23.06 41.53 24.55
N GLN A 47 22.11 40.72 25.02
CA GLN A 47 20.76 40.66 24.46
C GLN A 47 19.72 41.09 25.49
N VAL A 48 18.73 41.84 25.02
CA VAL A 48 17.48 42.10 25.73
C VAL A 48 16.39 41.30 25.02
N VAL A 49 15.76 40.39 25.75
CA VAL A 49 14.63 39.62 25.25
C VAL A 49 13.34 40.37 25.55
N VAL A 50 12.55 40.63 24.52
CA VAL A 50 11.24 41.27 24.65
C VAL A 50 10.17 40.31 24.16
N LYS A 51 9.22 39.94 25.00
CA LYS A 51 8.06 39.12 24.61
C LYS A 51 6.82 40.00 24.60
N SER A 52 6.19 40.11 23.44
CA SER A 52 5.00 40.91 23.17
C SER A 52 4.03 40.09 22.32
N PHE A 53 3.07 39.45 22.99
CA PHE A 53 2.01 38.66 22.34
C PHE A 53 0.82 39.56 22.02
N PRO A 54 0.25 39.56 20.79
CA PRO A 54 -0.82 40.49 20.41
C PRO A 54 -2.00 40.56 21.39
N ALA A 55 -2.40 39.43 21.99
CA ALA A 55 -3.53 39.33 22.91
C ALA A 55 -3.27 39.84 24.34
N GLU A 56 -2.01 40.08 24.72
CA GLU A 56 -1.66 40.54 26.06
C GLU A 56 -1.63 42.07 26.15
N GLU A 57 -2.04 42.65 27.28
CA GLU A 57 -1.97 44.12 27.48
C GLU A 57 -0.55 44.59 27.81
N ASN A 58 0.28 43.68 28.32
CA ASN A 58 1.66 43.95 28.72
C ASN A 58 2.64 43.25 27.77
N LEU A 59 3.89 43.71 27.82
CA LEU A 59 5.05 43.03 27.27
C LEU A 59 6.05 42.74 28.39
N GLN A 60 6.79 41.65 28.23
CA GLN A 60 7.82 41.22 29.17
C GLN A 60 9.20 41.56 28.62
N ILE A 61 10.04 42.18 29.45
CA ILE A 61 11.42 42.54 29.11
C ILE A 61 12.36 41.80 30.07
N GLU A 62 13.27 41.04 29.50
CA GLU A 62 14.27 40.24 30.19
C GLU A 62 15.68 40.67 29.76
N LEU A 63 16.50 41.10 30.72
CA LEU A 63 17.87 41.57 30.47
C LEU A 63 18.77 41.37 31.68
N MET A 64 20.08 41.21 31.43
CA MET A 64 21.09 41.10 32.49
C MET A 64 21.69 42.48 32.78
N VAL A 65 21.39 43.03 33.96
CA VAL A 65 21.83 44.39 34.33
C VAL A 65 22.26 44.39 35.81
N GLY A 66 23.47 44.91 36.07
CA GLY A 66 24.06 44.91 37.42
C GLY A 66 24.42 43.51 37.93
N GLY A 67 24.82 42.61 37.03
CA GLY A 67 25.17 41.21 37.35
C GLY A 67 23.99 40.33 37.77
N LYS A 68 22.74 40.79 37.56
CA LYS A 68 21.53 40.03 37.86
C LYS A 68 20.59 40.04 36.67
N GLN A 69 19.92 38.92 36.43
CA GLN A 69 18.82 38.83 35.48
C GLN A 69 17.62 39.61 36.02
N ARG A 70 17.05 40.47 35.19
CA ARG A 70 15.90 41.31 35.52
C ARG A 70 14.75 40.96 34.59
N PHE A 71 13.57 40.81 35.18
CA PHE A 71 12.31 40.61 34.48
C PHE A 71 11.41 41.80 34.77
N MET A 72 10.80 42.36 33.73
CA MET A 72 9.90 43.50 33.84
C MET A 72 8.66 43.24 33.00
N ASP A 73 7.49 43.30 33.64
CA ASP A 73 6.19 43.25 32.97
C ASP A 73 5.65 44.68 32.85
N ARG A 74 5.48 45.18 31.62
CA ARG A 74 5.17 46.59 31.34
C ARG A 74 3.96 46.72 30.40
N PRO A 75 3.04 47.66 30.65
CA PRO A 75 1.96 47.94 29.70
C PRO A 75 2.52 48.35 28.33
N LYS A 76 1.91 47.80 27.27
CA LYS A 76 2.25 48.11 25.88
C LYS A 76 2.07 49.59 25.53
N THR A 77 1.09 50.23 26.16
CA THR A 77 0.71 51.63 25.96
C THR A 77 1.54 52.60 26.81
N GLU A 78 2.36 52.11 27.74
CA GLU A 78 3.17 52.97 28.59
C GLU A 78 4.31 53.61 27.78
N PRO A 79 4.59 54.92 27.97
CA PRO A 79 5.73 55.59 27.35
C PRO A 79 7.08 54.94 27.72
N LEU A 80 7.94 54.77 26.73
CA LEU A 80 9.28 54.18 26.85
C LEU A 80 10.12 54.76 28.00
N GLU A 81 10.05 56.08 28.22
CA GLU A 81 10.81 56.78 29.27
C GLU A 81 10.63 56.17 30.67
N ARG A 82 9.44 55.65 30.97
CA ARG A 82 9.15 55.03 32.28
C ARG A 82 9.84 53.68 32.42
N THR A 83 9.91 52.92 31.33
CA THR A 83 10.63 51.64 31.25
C THR A 83 12.14 51.86 31.38
N LEU A 84 12.71 52.83 30.64
CA LEU A 84 14.13 53.17 30.72
C LEU A 84 14.53 53.64 32.13
N ALA A 85 13.73 54.50 32.76
CA ALA A 85 13.95 54.94 34.15
C ALA A 85 13.95 53.76 35.14
N ARG A 86 13.14 52.72 34.88
CA ARG A 86 13.12 51.52 35.71
C ARG A 86 14.35 50.65 35.50
N ILE A 87 14.83 50.51 34.27
CA ILE A 87 16.10 49.84 33.95
C ILE A 87 17.26 50.57 34.61
N GLN A 88 17.31 51.91 34.51
CA GLN A 88 18.30 52.75 35.18
C GLN A 88 18.34 52.52 36.69
N LYS A 89 17.17 52.44 37.34
CA LYS A 89 17.08 52.12 38.77
C LYS A 89 17.58 50.72 39.11
N ASN A 90 17.36 49.74 38.23
CA ASN A 90 17.81 48.36 38.42
C ASN A 90 19.32 48.19 38.17
N ALA A 91 19.93 49.07 37.38
CA ALA A 91 21.36 49.14 37.07
C ALA A 91 22.20 49.79 38.18
N ALA A 92 21.59 50.66 38.98
CA ALA A 92 22.30 51.39 40.03
C ALA A 92 22.92 50.42 41.07
N PRO A 93 24.19 50.63 41.49
CA PRO A 93 24.84 49.80 42.50
C PRO A 93 24.08 49.87 43.83
N VAL A 94 23.89 48.71 44.48
CA VAL A 94 23.20 48.63 45.78
C VAL A 94 24.09 49.27 46.85
N PRO A 95 23.63 50.31 47.58
CA PRO A 95 24.43 50.91 48.64
C PRO A 95 24.60 49.91 49.79
N ASP A 96 25.85 49.74 50.22
CA ASP A 96 26.28 48.79 51.22
C ASP A 96 25.59 49.07 52.58
N LYS A 97 24.74 48.14 53.05
CA LYS A 97 23.90 48.35 54.26
C LYS A 97 24.66 48.21 55.59
N LYS A 98 25.99 48.17 55.59
CA LYS A 98 26.81 48.13 56.81
C LYS A 98 27.70 49.37 57.00
N ALA A 99 27.10 50.55 57.05
CA ALA A 99 27.70 51.68 57.77
C ALA A 99 26.62 52.67 58.22
N LYS A 100 26.31 52.71 59.53
CA LYS A 100 25.65 53.89 60.12
C LYS A 100 26.61 55.07 59.98
N ARG A 101 26.30 56.04 59.12
CA ARG A 101 27.05 57.29 58.98
C ARG A 101 26.18 58.51 59.29
N SER A 102 26.83 59.53 59.84
CA SER A 102 26.26 60.66 60.58
C SER A 102 25.63 61.76 59.68
N PRO A 103 24.77 62.63 60.25
CA PRO A 103 23.96 63.59 59.48
C PRO A 103 24.74 64.68 58.72
N SER A 104 26.03 64.88 59.01
CA SER A 104 26.86 65.93 58.39
C SER A 104 27.49 65.53 57.05
N GLN A 105 27.36 64.27 56.61
CA GLN A 105 27.87 63.82 55.30
C GLN A 105 26.81 63.82 54.18
N ARG A 106 25.58 64.29 54.45
CA ARG A 106 24.47 64.26 53.47
C ARG A 106 24.54 65.34 52.36
N LYS A 107 25.50 66.27 52.39
CA LYS A 107 25.52 67.43 51.48
C LYS A 107 26.61 67.42 50.40
N THR A 108 27.38 66.34 50.26
CA THR A 108 28.44 66.22 49.24
C THR A 108 28.41 64.89 48.47
N GLN A 109 27.23 64.28 48.32
CA GLN A 109 27.04 63.09 47.48
C GLN A 109 25.87 63.33 46.50
N ALA A 110 26.06 64.31 45.63
CA ALA A 110 25.19 64.58 44.48
C ALA A 110 26.00 64.56 43.18
N GLU A 111 26.94 63.62 43.06
CA GLU A 111 27.52 63.17 41.80
C GLU A 111 27.67 61.64 41.90
N VAL A 112 26.53 60.96 42.00
CA VAL A 112 26.50 59.56 41.54
C VAL A 112 26.40 59.70 40.03
N SER A 113 27.43 59.30 39.30
CA SER A 113 27.41 59.18 37.84
C SER A 113 26.11 58.48 37.44
N SER A 114 25.14 59.24 36.94
CA SER A 114 23.85 58.69 36.53
C SER A 114 24.14 57.77 35.36
N ILE A 115 23.92 56.47 35.55
CA ILE A 115 24.06 55.48 34.47
C ILE A 115 23.07 55.91 33.38
N THR A 116 23.57 56.25 32.19
CA THR A 116 22.74 56.60 31.05
C THR A 116 21.99 55.36 30.56
N VAL A 117 20.68 55.47 30.35
CA VAL A 117 19.85 54.38 29.83
C VAL A 117 19.00 54.90 28.68
N GLU A 118 19.35 54.53 27.46
CA GLU A 118 18.80 55.09 26.23
C GLU A 118 18.59 54.00 25.18
N LEU A 119 17.60 54.18 24.32
CA LEU A 119 17.28 53.26 23.23
C LEU A 119 17.49 53.98 21.89
N TYR A 120 18.25 53.35 20.99
CA TYR A 120 18.68 53.94 19.74
C TYR A 120 18.07 53.21 18.53
N GLU A 121 17.61 53.99 17.56
CA GLU A 121 17.27 53.51 16.22
C GLU A 121 18.53 53.23 15.39
N ASP A 122 19.50 54.13 15.52
CA ASP A 122 20.82 54.01 14.89
C ASP A 122 21.86 54.59 15.86
N MET A 123 22.69 53.71 16.42
CA MET A 123 23.77 54.09 17.34
C MET A 123 24.89 54.88 16.65
N LEU A 124 25.16 54.62 15.37
CA LEU A 124 26.24 55.28 14.63
C LEU A 124 25.87 56.73 14.31
N GLU A 125 24.59 56.98 14.02
CA GLU A 125 24.06 58.32 13.76
C GLU A 125 23.53 59.02 15.01
N GLY A 126 23.55 58.37 16.17
CA GLY A 126 23.07 58.92 17.44
C GLY A 126 21.55 59.16 17.49
N ARG A 127 20.77 58.50 16.63
CA ARG A 127 19.31 58.66 16.56
C ARG A 127 18.62 57.87 17.67
N GLN A 128 18.12 58.58 18.68
CA GLN A 128 17.40 58.00 19.82
C GLN A 128 15.90 57.81 19.54
N VAL A 129 15.33 56.74 20.08
CA VAL A 129 13.88 56.53 20.12
C VAL A 129 13.27 57.51 21.12
N ALA A 130 12.30 58.31 20.70
CA ALA A 130 11.66 59.30 21.57
C ALA A 130 10.99 58.61 22.78
N GLY A 131 11.24 59.13 24.00
CA GLY A 131 10.71 58.55 25.25
C GLY A 131 9.19 58.51 25.37
N SER A 132 8.48 59.30 24.55
CA SER A 132 7.02 59.32 24.46
C SER A 132 6.44 58.16 23.64
N ILE A 133 7.26 57.44 22.86
CA ILE A 133 6.81 56.29 22.06
C ILE A 133 6.34 55.18 23.01
N PRO A 134 5.16 54.57 22.77
CA PRO A 134 4.68 53.44 23.57
C PRO A 134 5.64 52.25 23.51
N ASN A 135 5.74 51.48 24.60
CA ASN A 135 6.61 50.30 24.65
C ASN A 135 6.35 49.32 23.48
N ALA A 136 5.10 49.12 23.04
CA ALA A 136 4.80 48.24 21.91
C ALA A 136 5.49 48.63 20.60
N GLU A 137 5.72 49.92 20.38
CA GLU A 137 6.38 50.47 19.20
C GLU A 137 7.87 50.71 19.43
N ALA A 138 8.30 50.89 20.67
CA ALA A 138 9.70 51.19 21.02
C ALA A 138 10.62 49.97 20.89
N TRP A 139 10.20 48.80 21.35
CA TRP A 139 11.06 47.61 21.43
C TRP A 139 11.07 46.79 20.13
N GLN A 140 11.77 47.30 19.11
CA GLN A 140 11.85 46.68 17.78
C GLN A 140 13.21 46.05 17.51
N PRO A 141 13.28 44.99 16.70
CA PRO A 141 14.55 44.45 16.18
C PRO A 141 15.36 45.53 15.44
N GLY A 142 16.69 45.38 15.40
CA GLY A 142 17.61 46.37 14.85
C GLY A 142 17.92 47.59 15.76
N ARG A 143 17.11 47.84 16.79
CA ARG A 143 17.37 48.90 17.79
C ARG A 143 18.35 48.43 18.88
N ILE A 144 19.08 49.38 19.47
CA ILE A 144 20.12 49.10 20.47
C ILE A 144 19.80 49.82 21.78
N LEU A 145 19.72 49.08 22.88
CA LEU A 145 19.61 49.63 24.22
C LEU A 145 21.02 49.84 24.79
N GLN A 146 21.33 51.04 25.27
CA GLN A 146 22.55 51.35 25.99
C GLN A 146 22.24 51.49 27.49
N VAL A 147 23.00 50.81 28.35
CA VAL A 147 22.95 50.94 29.82
C VAL A 147 24.37 51.19 30.32
N GLY A 148 24.69 52.45 30.59
CA GLY A 148 26.07 52.88 30.90
C GLY A 148 26.99 52.62 29.71
N GLU A 149 28.02 51.80 29.93
CA GLU A 149 28.98 51.40 28.90
C GLU A 149 28.58 50.12 28.14
N THR A 150 27.52 49.42 28.59
CA THR A 150 27.07 48.17 27.97
C THR A 150 25.98 48.43 26.96
N THR A 151 26.11 47.85 25.77
CA THR A 151 25.10 47.87 24.71
C THR A 151 24.41 46.52 24.59
N PHE A 152 23.12 46.56 24.30
CA PHE A 152 22.26 45.41 24.15
C PHE A 152 21.52 45.46 22.81
N SER A 153 21.53 44.36 22.09
CA SER A 153 20.64 44.15 20.94
C SER A 153 19.26 43.69 21.43
N ILE A 154 18.20 44.07 20.71
CA ILE A 154 16.84 43.65 21.04
C ILE A 154 16.48 42.38 20.26
N ILE A 155 16.04 41.36 20.99
CA ILE A 155 15.38 40.19 20.41
C ILE A 155 13.90 40.22 20.77
N LEU A 156 13.07 40.55 19.79
CA LEU A 156 11.62 40.51 19.92
C LEU A 156 11.11 39.08 19.69
N ASN A 157 10.26 38.62 20.59
CA ASN A 157 9.54 37.36 20.54
C ASN A 157 10.45 36.18 20.14
N PRO A 158 11.54 35.87 20.86
CA PRO A 158 12.45 34.80 20.46
C PRO A 158 11.71 33.47 20.27
N PRO A 159 12.22 32.57 19.41
CA PRO A 159 11.70 31.22 19.27
C PRO A 159 11.51 30.56 20.64
N ALA A 160 10.38 29.92 20.86
CA ALA A 160 10.10 29.24 22.12
C ALA A 160 9.33 27.95 21.87
N ALA A 161 9.58 26.92 22.69
CA ALA A 161 8.77 25.71 22.71
C ALA A 161 7.81 25.79 23.89
N ASP A 162 6.52 25.75 23.61
CA ASP A 162 5.46 25.71 24.62
C ASP A 162 5.32 24.29 25.20
N LYS A 163 5.47 23.27 24.33
CA LYS A 163 5.28 21.87 24.71
C LYS A 163 6.22 20.97 23.94
N LEU A 164 6.86 20.03 24.64
CA LEU A 164 7.68 18.96 24.05
C LEU A 164 7.25 17.61 24.63
N GLN A 165 6.99 16.63 23.77
CA GLN A 165 6.60 15.28 24.18
C GLN A 165 7.25 14.23 23.27
N VAL A 166 7.68 13.11 23.84
CA VAL A 166 8.07 11.90 23.08
C VAL A 166 6.90 10.93 23.12
N TYR A 167 6.44 10.49 21.96
CA TYR A 167 5.37 9.52 21.83
C TYR A 167 5.92 8.09 21.73
N GLY A 168 5.21 7.13 22.34
CA GLY A 168 5.50 5.70 22.24
C GLY A 168 6.36 5.16 23.39
N ARG A 169 6.33 3.83 23.57
CA ARG A 169 7.21 3.16 24.54
C ARG A 169 8.64 3.04 23.97
N PRO A 170 9.68 3.40 24.74
CA PRO A 170 11.06 3.26 24.29
C PRO A 170 11.44 1.78 24.23
N MET A 171 11.54 1.25 23.01
CA MET A 171 11.88 -0.15 22.75
C MET A 171 13.03 -0.23 21.76
N VAL A 172 13.95 -1.17 21.98
CA VAL A 172 15.06 -1.42 21.05
C VAL A 172 14.54 -1.73 19.65
N GLY A 173 14.99 -0.97 18.64
CA GLY A 173 14.63 -1.12 17.23
C GLY A 173 13.36 -0.37 16.81
N TYR A 174 12.68 0.33 17.71
CA TYR A 174 11.42 1.03 17.40
C TYR A 174 11.59 2.54 17.45
N PRO A 175 11.18 3.28 16.41
CA PRO A 175 11.45 4.71 16.32
C PRO A 175 10.64 5.52 17.32
N LEU A 176 11.32 6.45 18.00
CA LEU A 176 10.72 7.48 18.83
C LEU A 176 10.67 8.79 18.06
N CYS A 177 9.47 9.38 17.96
CA CYS A 177 9.28 10.68 17.33
C CYS A 177 8.71 11.68 18.32
N PRO A 178 9.43 12.77 18.61
CA PRO A 178 8.92 13.84 19.43
C PRO A 178 7.97 14.76 18.65
N THR A 179 7.02 15.31 19.39
CA THR A 179 6.17 16.44 18.98
C THR A 179 6.58 17.67 19.78
N VAL A 180 6.69 18.81 19.09
CA VAL A 180 7.01 20.09 19.71
C VAL A 180 6.00 21.12 19.23
N GLN A 181 5.46 21.91 20.15
CA GLN A 181 4.67 23.10 19.81
C GLN A 181 5.56 24.31 19.99
N VAL A 182 5.85 25.01 18.90
CA VAL A 182 6.73 26.18 18.89
C VAL A 182 5.97 27.47 18.64
N MET A 183 6.50 28.56 19.18
CA MET A 183 6.08 29.93 18.93
C MET A 183 7.23 30.70 18.28
N PHE A 184 6.89 31.59 17.35
CA PHE A 184 7.83 32.48 16.66
C PHE A 184 9.00 31.78 15.95
N SER A 185 8.77 30.54 15.53
CA SER A 185 9.66 29.69 14.73
C SER A 185 8.83 28.59 14.09
N ASP A 186 9.39 27.91 13.09
CA ASP A 186 8.77 26.73 12.50
C ASP A 186 9.36 25.45 13.12
N GLU A 187 8.57 24.38 13.25
CA GLU A 187 9.04 23.11 13.84
C GLU A 187 10.28 22.56 13.12
N GLY A 188 10.37 22.77 11.80
CA GLY A 188 11.47 22.28 10.96
C GLY A 188 12.82 22.94 11.28
N ASP A 189 12.81 24.12 11.89
CA ASP A 189 14.03 24.84 12.26
C ASP A 189 14.58 24.38 13.62
N CYS A 190 13.80 23.63 14.40
CA CYS A 190 14.23 23.13 15.70
C CYS A 190 15.47 22.25 15.60
N ARG A 191 16.41 22.45 16.53
CA ARG A 191 17.61 21.63 16.68
C ARG A 191 17.39 20.60 17.78
N TRP A 192 17.78 19.36 17.50
CA TRP A 192 17.54 18.23 18.38
C TRP A 192 18.86 17.72 18.98
N GLN A 193 18.80 17.15 20.17
CA GLN A 193 19.93 16.43 20.77
C GLN A 193 19.40 15.32 21.69
N TRP A 194 19.71 14.07 21.37
CA TRP A 194 19.41 12.91 22.21
C TRP A 194 20.58 12.54 23.14
N TYR A 195 20.23 12.13 24.34
CA TYR A 195 21.15 11.66 25.37
C TYR A 195 20.64 10.37 26.01
N ARG A 196 21.57 9.60 26.56
CA ARG A 196 21.34 8.40 27.35
C ARG A 196 21.84 8.59 28.77
N SER A 197 21.12 8.07 29.76
CA SER A 197 21.55 8.11 31.16
C SER A 197 22.84 7.32 31.38
N ALA A 198 23.75 7.82 32.21
CA ALA A 198 24.99 7.10 32.55
C ALA A 198 24.72 5.79 33.31
N GLU A 199 23.74 5.80 34.22
CA GLU A 199 23.33 4.63 34.99
C GLU A 199 22.18 3.88 34.33
N ARG A 200 22.16 2.55 34.51
CA ARG A 200 21.04 1.67 34.17
C ARG A 200 20.04 1.68 35.30
N THR A 201 18.78 1.93 34.99
CA THR A 201 17.70 1.72 35.94
C THR A 201 17.32 0.25 35.89
N ALA A 202 17.23 -0.42 37.05
CA ALA A 202 16.72 -1.78 37.10
C ALA A 202 15.30 -1.78 36.51
N VAL A 203 15.12 -2.45 35.36
CA VAL A 203 13.79 -2.72 34.82
C VAL A 203 13.18 -3.75 35.75
N ALA A 204 12.50 -3.29 36.81
CA ALA A 204 11.67 -4.20 37.59
C ALA A 204 10.73 -4.89 36.60
N ALA A 205 10.69 -6.22 36.61
CA ALA A 205 9.64 -6.97 35.94
C ALA A 205 8.32 -6.45 36.51
N ALA A 206 7.74 -5.47 35.82
CA ALA A 206 6.65 -4.70 36.38
C ALA A 206 5.48 -5.66 36.53
N SER A 207 5.09 -5.93 37.78
CA SER A 207 3.76 -6.42 38.06
C SER A 207 2.79 -5.45 37.39
N VAL A 208 2.07 -5.98 36.42
CA VAL A 208 1.00 -5.36 35.64
C VAL A 208 -0.14 -4.98 36.58
N ASN A 209 0.01 -3.88 37.32
CA ASN A 209 -1.08 -3.29 38.07
C ASN A 209 -0.76 -1.84 38.46
N ARG A 210 -1.00 -0.93 37.51
CA ARG A 210 -1.59 0.40 37.72
C ARG A 210 -1.72 1.10 36.37
N SER A 211 -2.80 0.75 35.65
CA SER A 211 -3.40 1.68 34.69
C SER A 211 -3.96 2.87 35.49
N ARG A 212 -3.16 3.92 35.64
CA ARG A 212 -3.70 5.26 35.82
C ARG A 212 -3.47 5.99 34.52
N SER A 213 -4.57 6.20 33.79
CA SER A 213 -4.71 7.28 32.83
C SER A 213 -4.05 8.54 33.42
N PRO A 214 -3.33 9.35 32.65
CA PRO A 214 -2.85 10.64 33.12
C PRO A 214 -4.08 11.53 33.30
N SER A 215 -4.70 11.46 34.48
CA SER A 215 -5.57 12.53 34.95
C SER A 215 -4.73 13.81 34.91
N PRO A 216 -5.30 14.96 34.50
CA PRO A 216 -4.57 16.22 34.48
C PRO A 216 -4.13 16.50 35.91
N ARG A 217 -2.86 16.23 36.22
CA ARG A 217 -2.29 16.64 37.51
C ARG A 217 -2.41 18.16 37.53
N ARG A 218 -3.24 18.63 38.45
CA ARG A 218 -3.37 20.01 38.91
C ARG A 218 -2.05 20.74 38.70
N ARG A 219 -2.06 21.82 37.90
CA ARG A 219 -0.93 22.72 37.63
C ARG A 219 -0.06 22.85 38.89
N GLN A 220 1.04 22.13 38.94
CA GLN A 220 2.16 22.52 39.77
C GLN A 220 2.92 23.56 38.93
N PRO A 221 3.22 24.74 39.49
CA PRO A 221 4.08 25.70 38.80
C PRO A 221 5.37 24.97 38.40
N LEU A 222 5.84 25.21 37.18
CA LEU A 222 7.22 24.94 36.81
C LEU A 222 8.10 25.44 37.96
N PRO A 223 8.97 24.61 38.57
CA PRO A 223 9.91 25.12 39.55
C PRO A 223 10.84 26.08 38.83
N ASP A 224 10.79 27.36 39.19
CA ASP A 224 11.90 28.28 39.03
C ASP A 224 13.04 27.77 39.93
N SER A 225 13.79 26.80 39.45
CA SER A 225 15.06 26.43 40.07
C SER A 225 16.05 26.01 39.00
N GLU A 226 16.94 26.94 38.68
CA GLU A 226 18.31 26.64 38.34
C GLU A 226 18.88 25.69 39.41
N THR A 227 18.74 24.39 39.16
CA THR A 227 19.64 23.40 39.73
C THR A 227 20.46 22.89 38.57
N GLU A 228 21.70 23.37 38.48
CA GLU A 228 22.80 22.73 37.77
C GLU A 228 22.97 21.30 38.31
N GLY A 229 22.11 20.39 37.87
CA GLY A 229 22.33 18.96 37.98
C GLY A 229 23.41 18.62 36.98
N THR A 230 24.58 18.23 37.47
CA THR A 230 25.80 17.93 36.70
C THR A 230 25.52 17.26 35.35
N ASP A 231 25.93 17.90 34.25
CA ASP A 231 25.94 17.33 32.89
C ASP A 231 26.67 15.97 32.80
N ALA A 232 27.44 15.59 33.82
CA ALA A 232 28.14 14.32 33.94
C ALA A 232 27.23 13.06 33.93
N ALA A 233 25.91 13.20 34.11
CA ALA A 233 24.97 12.07 34.19
C ALA A 233 24.37 11.63 32.84
N TRP A 234 24.61 12.38 31.75
CA TRP A 234 24.00 12.15 30.44
C TRP A 234 25.04 12.11 29.33
N GLN A 235 25.00 11.07 28.51
CA GLN A 235 25.92 10.89 27.39
C GLN A 235 25.19 11.13 26.06
N PRO A 236 25.73 11.94 25.15
CA PRO A 236 25.13 12.13 23.83
C PRO A 236 25.14 10.81 23.03
N LEU A 237 24.06 10.55 22.31
CA LEU A 237 23.88 9.33 21.53
C LEU A 237 24.45 9.44 20.09
N PRO A 238 24.70 8.30 19.40
CA PRO A 238 24.91 8.27 17.96
C PRO A 238 23.70 8.88 17.23
N PHE A 239 23.93 9.70 16.20
CA PHE A 239 22.87 10.44 15.49
C PHE A 239 22.02 11.35 16.39
N ALA A 240 22.55 11.76 17.55
CA ALA A 240 21.77 12.51 18.53
C ALA A 240 21.15 13.80 18.01
N GLN A 241 21.68 14.37 16.94
CA GLN A 241 21.17 15.63 16.38
C GLN A 241 19.91 15.47 15.51
N GLU A 242 19.47 14.25 15.26
CA GLU A 242 18.23 13.98 14.53
C GLU A 242 16.99 14.13 15.43
N ARG A 243 15.85 14.52 14.82
CA ARG A 243 14.56 14.58 15.52
C ARG A 243 14.13 13.20 15.99
N VAL A 244 14.28 12.19 15.12
CA VAL A 244 13.85 10.81 15.36
C VAL A 244 15.03 10.00 15.88
N TYR A 245 14.78 9.12 16.86
CA TYR A 245 15.79 8.19 17.35
C TYR A 245 15.20 6.79 17.51
N SER A 246 15.90 5.77 17.03
CA SER A 246 15.53 4.37 17.24
C SER A 246 16.51 3.76 18.24
N PRO A 247 16.07 3.41 19.47
CA PRO A 247 16.96 2.86 20.49
C PRO A 247 17.67 1.60 20.02
N ILE A 248 18.94 1.46 20.39
CA ILE A 248 19.78 0.29 20.07
C ILE A 248 19.90 -0.63 21.29
N ALA A 249 20.47 -1.82 21.10
CA ALA A 249 20.59 -2.81 22.16
C ALA A 249 21.37 -2.28 23.39
N GLU A 250 22.35 -1.41 23.17
CA GLU A 250 23.15 -0.76 24.20
C GLU A 250 22.33 0.18 25.10
N ASP A 251 21.20 0.69 24.61
CA ASP A 251 20.34 1.59 25.36
C ASP A 251 19.41 0.86 26.33
N ALA A 252 19.28 -0.47 26.20
CA ALA A 252 18.40 -1.26 27.05
C ALA A 252 18.70 -1.03 28.56
N GLY A 253 17.66 -0.68 29.32
CA GLY A 253 17.72 -0.34 30.74
C GLY A 253 18.15 1.10 31.04
N HIS A 254 18.55 1.89 30.04
CA HIS A 254 18.83 3.32 30.20
C HIS A 254 17.59 4.16 29.91
N ARG A 255 17.49 5.35 30.54
CA ARG A 255 16.51 6.36 30.12
C ARG A 255 17.10 7.20 29.00
N LEU A 256 16.22 7.73 28.15
CA LEU A 256 16.59 8.67 27.10
C LEU A 256 16.13 10.07 27.49
N ARG A 257 16.93 11.07 27.11
CA ARG A 257 16.56 12.49 27.21
C ARG A 257 16.67 13.10 25.83
N LEU A 258 15.60 13.76 25.41
CA LEU A 258 15.62 14.60 24.22
C LEU A 258 15.69 16.07 24.64
N GLN A 259 16.57 16.82 24.01
CA GLN A 259 16.62 18.27 24.05
C GLN A 259 16.18 18.84 22.70
N CYS A 260 15.30 19.82 22.72
CA CYS A 260 14.88 20.60 21.56
C CYS A 260 15.24 22.06 21.79
N THR A 261 15.94 22.66 20.84
CA THR A 261 16.26 24.09 20.82
C THR A 261 15.53 24.73 19.63
N PRO A 262 14.43 25.47 19.87
CA PRO A 262 13.76 26.23 18.81
C PRO A 262 14.71 27.23 18.18
N TRP A 263 14.60 27.42 16.87
CA TRP A 263 15.47 28.32 16.13
C TRP A 263 14.67 29.00 15.03
N ARG A 264 15.12 30.17 14.59
CA ARG A 264 14.65 30.78 13.33
C ARG A 264 15.83 31.38 12.57
N GLY A 265 15.83 31.20 11.26
CA GLY A 265 16.87 31.74 10.37
C GLY A 265 16.69 33.22 10.01
N SER A 266 17.73 33.82 9.41
CA SER A 266 17.65 35.17 8.83
C SER A 266 16.71 35.16 7.63
N GLY A 267 15.63 35.95 7.68
CA GLY A 267 14.59 35.95 6.65
C GLY A 267 13.36 35.11 6.97
N SER A 268 13.25 34.58 8.20
CA SER A 268 12.03 33.94 8.69
C SER A 268 10.86 34.93 8.68
N ALA A 269 9.65 34.45 8.36
CA ALA A 269 8.41 35.23 8.51
C ALA A 269 8.15 35.64 9.98
N HIS A 270 8.79 34.96 10.94
CA HIS A 270 8.69 35.23 12.37
C HIS A 270 9.70 36.27 12.90
N GLY A 271 10.58 36.82 12.04
CA GLY A 271 11.51 37.89 12.39
C GLY A 271 12.99 37.56 12.18
N GLU A 272 13.87 38.32 12.86
CA GLU A 272 15.33 38.20 12.75
C GLU A 272 15.87 36.89 13.32
N ALA A 273 17.05 36.43 12.86
CA ALA A 273 17.65 35.18 13.33
C ALA A 273 17.81 35.16 14.86
N ALA A 274 17.31 34.10 15.51
CA ALA A 274 17.37 33.96 16.96
C ALA A 274 17.33 32.49 17.39
N SER A 275 17.92 32.21 18.55
CA SER A 275 17.80 30.93 19.25
C SER A 275 16.83 31.04 20.41
N GLY A 276 15.98 30.04 20.56
CA GLY A 276 15.19 29.83 21.77
C GLY A 276 16.00 29.21 22.90
N LYS A 277 15.41 29.24 24.11
CA LYS A 277 15.92 28.47 25.26
C LYS A 277 15.67 26.96 24.99
N PRO A 278 16.65 26.08 25.20
CA PRO A 278 16.44 24.64 25.07
C PRO A 278 15.40 24.11 26.06
N VAL A 279 14.57 23.20 25.61
CA VAL A 279 13.62 22.44 26.44
C VAL A 279 13.97 20.95 26.37
N THR A 280 13.70 20.22 27.45
CA THR A 280 14.03 18.78 27.53
C THR A 280 12.84 17.94 27.96
N VAL A 281 12.84 16.67 27.54
CA VAL A 281 11.88 15.65 27.97
C VAL A 281 12.62 14.32 28.14
N GLU A 282 12.22 13.54 29.14
CA GLU A 282 12.81 12.22 29.43
C GLU A 282 11.80 11.11 29.15
N THR A 283 12.30 9.94 28.75
CA THR A 283 11.51 8.73 28.55
C THR A 283 11.60 7.81 29.76
N ASP A 284 10.71 6.81 29.82
CA ASP A 284 10.93 5.61 30.64
C ASP A 284 12.20 4.85 30.17
N PRO A 285 12.73 3.91 30.98
CA PRO A 285 13.86 3.09 30.56
C PRO A 285 13.56 2.29 29.28
N VAL A 286 14.52 2.22 28.35
CA VAL A 286 14.39 1.45 27.11
C VAL A 286 14.24 -0.03 27.45
N THR A 287 13.19 -0.66 26.94
CA THR A 287 12.97 -2.11 27.08
C THR A 287 13.37 -2.85 25.81
N ALA A 288 13.51 -4.18 25.91
CA ALA A 288 13.51 -5.00 24.71
C ALA A 288 12.17 -4.83 23.97
N GLY A 289 12.22 -4.83 22.63
CA GLY A 289 11.02 -4.99 21.82
C GLY A 289 10.53 -6.45 21.83
N PRO A 290 9.36 -6.74 21.24
CA PRO A 290 8.90 -8.12 21.05
C PRO A 290 9.94 -8.92 20.23
N ALA A 291 10.37 -10.06 20.76
CA ALA A 291 11.36 -10.92 20.11
C ALA A 291 10.81 -11.49 18.79
N PHE A 292 11.61 -11.47 17.72
CA PHE A 292 11.28 -12.01 16.39
C PHE A 292 9.86 -11.66 15.94
N THR A 293 9.61 -10.41 15.58
CA THR A 293 8.37 -10.07 14.86
C THR A 293 8.39 -10.77 13.50
N ALA A 294 7.28 -11.39 13.09
CA ALA A 294 7.17 -11.96 11.74
C ALA A 294 7.46 -10.90 10.66
N ALA A 295 7.22 -9.62 10.99
CA ALA A 295 7.67 -8.47 10.21
C ALA A 295 9.18 -8.54 9.88
N ALA A 296 10.06 -8.89 10.82
CA ALA A 296 11.50 -8.96 10.56
C ALA A 296 11.89 -10.03 9.52
N GLN A 297 11.23 -11.19 9.53
CA GLN A 297 11.44 -12.22 8.51
C GLN A 297 10.98 -11.73 7.13
N ARG A 298 9.81 -11.08 7.07
CA ARG A 298 9.27 -10.50 5.84
C ARG A 298 10.17 -9.35 5.33
N GLN A 299 10.70 -8.53 6.23
CA GLN A 299 11.61 -7.43 5.93
C GLN A 299 12.95 -7.91 5.35
N ALA A 300 13.36 -9.15 5.61
CA ALA A 300 14.56 -9.73 5.00
C ALA A 300 14.43 -9.86 3.47
N HIS A 301 13.21 -10.01 2.94
CA HIS A 301 12.95 -10.01 1.49
C HIS A 301 12.98 -8.60 0.88
N THR A 302 12.89 -7.57 1.72
CA THR A 302 12.75 -6.18 1.32
C THR A 302 13.87 -5.31 1.89
N SER A 303 15.05 -5.90 2.13
CA SER A 303 16.17 -5.23 2.80
C SER A 303 16.69 -3.98 2.06
N THR A 304 16.41 -3.89 0.75
CA THR A 304 16.74 -2.74 -0.08
C THR A 304 15.50 -2.22 -0.81
N PRO A 305 15.47 -0.91 -1.16
CA PRO A 305 14.47 -0.36 -2.07
C PRO A 305 14.43 -1.11 -3.39
N LEU A 306 13.24 -1.27 -3.96
CA LEU A 306 13.06 -1.86 -5.28
C LEU A 306 13.53 -0.88 -6.37
N ALA A 307 14.32 -1.36 -7.32
CA ALA A 307 14.83 -0.52 -8.39
C ALA A 307 13.72 -0.24 -9.44
N PRO A 308 13.65 1.00 -9.99
CA PRO A 308 12.85 1.28 -11.18
C PRO A 308 13.17 0.35 -12.37
N PRO A 309 12.19 -0.02 -13.22
CA PRO A 309 10.77 0.37 -13.17
C PRO A 309 9.93 -0.56 -12.27
N GLY A 310 10.50 -1.12 -11.20
CA GLY A 310 9.70 -1.79 -10.17
C GLY A 310 9.08 -0.78 -9.20
N VAL A 311 7.89 -1.04 -8.69
CA VAL A 311 7.25 -0.29 -7.60
C VAL A 311 6.80 -1.24 -6.50
N ARG A 312 7.30 -1.01 -5.28
CA ARG A 312 6.91 -1.79 -4.11
C ARG A 312 5.74 -1.11 -3.41
N VAL A 313 4.65 -1.85 -3.25
CA VAL A 313 3.38 -1.37 -2.72
C VAL A 313 3.06 -2.09 -1.42
N VAL A 314 2.67 -1.33 -0.39
CA VAL A 314 2.13 -1.86 0.87
C VAL A 314 0.67 -1.46 0.99
N THR A 315 -0.20 -2.39 1.39
CA THR A 315 -1.54 -2.06 1.91
C THR A 315 -1.74 -2.66 3.29
N TYR A 316 -2.31 -1.90 4.23
CA TYR A 316 -2.44 -2.35 5.61
C TYR A 316 -3.55 -1.62 6.37
N ASN A 317 -4.59 -2.34 6.79
CA ASN A 317 -5.51 -1.88 7.82
C ASN A 317 -4.80 -1.96 9.18
N ILE A 318 -4.61 -0.81 9.84
CA ILE A 318 -3.78 -0.72 11.05
C ILE A 318 -4.56 -0.76 12.36
N LEU A 319 -5.87 -1.04 12.29
CA LEU A 319 -6.82 -1.05 13.42
C LEU A 319 -6.86 0.29 14.15
N ALA A 320 -7.93 1.06 14.01
CA ALA A 320 -8.02 2.40 14.59
C ALA A 320 -8.04 2.33 16.12
N ASP A 321 -7.38 3.29 16.78
CA ASP A 321 -7.28 3.31 18.23
C ASP A 321 -8.65 3.46 18.89
N GLN A 322 -9.55 4.22 18.27
CA GLN A 322 -10.92 4.37 18.75
C GLN A 322 -11.71 3.04 18.76
N TYR A 323 -11.41 2.09 17.87
CA TYR A 323 -12.07 0.78 17.86
C TYR A 323 -11.40 -0.18 18.85
N ALA A 324 -10.06 -0.19 18.88
CA ALA A 324 -9.27 -1.00 19.80
C ALA A 324 -9.45 -0.63 21.29
N SER A 325 -9.84 0.62 21.58
CA SER A 325 -9.94 1.14 22.96
C SER A 325 -11.32 1.00 23.62
N THR A 326 -12.35 0.54 22.90
CA THR A 326 -13.68 0.35 23.49
C THR A 326 -13.69 -0.82 24.48
N ASP A 327 -14.52 -0.73 25.53
CA ASP A 327 -14.68 -1.81 26.51
C ASP A 327 -15.18 -3.09 25.80
N TYR A 328 -16.13 -2.95 24.87
CA TYR A 328 -16.61 -4.08 24.06
C TYR A 328 -15.48 -4.76 23.26
N ALA A 329 -14.62 -3.98 22.60
CA ALA A 329 -13.50 -4.55 21.86
C ALA A 329 -12.52 -5.27 22.79
N GLN A 330 -12.19 -4.69 23.95
CA GLN A 330 -11.25 -5.29 24.90
C GLN A 330 -11.82 -6.52 25.64
N GLU A 331 -13.13 -6.59 25.84
CA GLU A 331 -13.78 -7.64 26.62
C GLU A 331 -14.38 -8.76 25.76
N HIS A 332 -14.66 -8.48 24.47
CA HIS A 332 -15.32 -9.43 23.57
C HIS A 332 -14.55 -9.70 22.28
N LEU A 333 -14.18 -8.67 21.50
CA LEU A 333 -13.51 -8.88 20.19
C LEU A 333 -12.07 -9.36 20.33
N PHE A 334 -11.34 -8.75 21.26
CA PHE A 334 -9.91 -8.92 21.48
C PHE A 334 -9.57 -9.38 22.91
N ALA A 335 -10.51 -10.06 23.58
CA ALA A 335 -10.36 -10.52 24.97
C ALA A 335 -9.12 -11.40 25.22
N TYR A 336 -8.55 -11.99 24.16
CA TYR A 336 -7.32 -12.77 24.19
C TYR A 336 -6.04 -11.92 24.16
N CYS A 337 -6.11 -10.65 23.74
CA CYS A 337 -4.97 -9.76 23.66
C CYS A 337 -4.86 -8.94 24.96
N PRO A 338 -3.75 -9.04 25.71
CA PRO A 338 -3.53 -8.22 26.90
C PRO A 338 -3.65 -6.71 26.60
N ARG A 339 -4.38 -5.98 27.46
CA ARG A 339 -4.64 -4.53 27.30
C ARG A 339 -3.36 -3.71 27.09
N GLU A 340 -2.25 -4.13 27.69
CA GLU A 340 -0.96 -3.45 27.57
C GLU A 340 -0.35 -3.47 26.15
N TYR A 341 -0.81 -4.37 25.27
CA TYR A 341 -0.42 -4.43 23.85
C TYR A 341 -1.47 -3.82 22.92
N MET A 342 -2.68 -3.56 23.42
CA MET A 342 -3.75 -2.88 22.69
C MET A 342 -3.58 -1.36 22.64
N VAL A 343 -2.78 -0.80 23.55
CA VAL A 343 -2.64 0.66 23.66
C VAL A 343 -1.89 1.27 22.45
N PRO A 344 -2.26 2.50 22.04
CA PRO A 344 -1.65 3.18 20.89
C PRO A 344 -0.13 3.35 21.04
N GLU A 345 0.38 3.53 22.26
CA GLU A 345 1.80 3.73 22.55
C GLU A 345 2.64 2.46 22.32
N TYR A 346 1.99 1.30 22.21
CA TYR A 346 2.60 0.03 21.84
C TYR A 346 2.40 -0.28 20.36
N ARG A 347 1.16 -0.21 19.85
CA ARG A 347 0.84 -0.62 18.47
C ARG A 347 1.48 0.26 17.40
N ARG A 348 1.38 1.59 17.53
CA ARG A 348 1.84 2.52 16.47
C ARG A 348 3.35 2.43 16.20
N PRO A 349 4.25 2.35 17.21
CA PRO A 349 5.67 2.08 16.96
C PRO A 349 5.93 0.78 16.21
N LEU A 350 5.18 -0.29 16.52
CA LEU A 350 5.28 -1.57 15.82
C LEU A 350 4.85 -1.45 14.35
N ILE A 351 3.72 -0.79 14.08
CA ILE A 351 3.25 -0.50 12.72
C ILE A 351 4.31 0.29 11.94
N MET A 352 4.89 1.32 12.56
CA MET A 352 5.92 2.15 11.92
C MET A 352 7.17 1.34 11.58
N GLN A 353 7.67 0.54 12.53
CA GLN A 353 8.83 -0.32 12.31
C GLN A 353 8.55 -1.33 11.18
N GLU A 354 7.35 -1.90 11.14
CA GLU A 354 6.91 -2.83 10.12
C GLU A 354 6.94 -2.19 8.71
N ILE A 355 6.22 -1.09 8.51
CA ILE A 355 6.07 -0.46 7.18
C ILE A 355 7.35 0.19 6.68
N LEU A 356 8.18 0.78 7.56
CA LEU A 356 9.45 1.38 7.14
C LEU A 356 10.47 0.33 6.71
N GLY A 357 10.49 -0.83 7.37
CA GLY A 357 11.41 -1.91 7.00
C GLY A 357 11.09 -2.56 5.66
N TYR A 358 9.90 -2.34 5.10
CA TYR A 358 9.56 -2.84 3.76
C TYR A 358 10.22 -2.08 2.62
N ASN A 359 10.84 -0.92 2.88
CA ASN A 359 11.46 -0.09 1.85
C ASN A 359 10.52 0.16 0.65
N ALA A 360 9.22 0.34 0.93
CA ALA A 360 8.20 0.52 -0.10
C ALA A 360 8.35 1.84 -0.85
N ASP A 361 7.63 1.97 -1.96
CA ASP A 361 7.53 3.19 -2.73
C ASP A 361 6.16 3.87 -2.55
N VAL A 362 5.11 3.06 -2.39
CA VAL A 362 3.74 3.47 -2.10
C VAL A 362 3.20 2.66 -0.92
N ILE A 363 2.60 3.32 0.06
CA ILE A 363 2.01 2.69 1.24
C ILE A 363 0.58 3.21 1.42
N CYS A 364 -0.40 2.32 1.38
CA CYS A 364 -1.81 2.59 1.57
C CYS A 364 -2.26 2.04 2.93
N LEU A 365 -2.65 2.91 3.85
CA LEU A 365 -3.16 2.53 5.16
C LEU A 365 -4.66 2.79 5.26
N GLN A 366 -5.35 1.93 6.00
CA GLN A 366 -6.76 2.08 6.40
C GLN A 366 -6.85 2.11 7.93
N GLU A 367 -7.93 2.68 8.45
CA GLU A 367 -8.14 2.85 9.91
C GLU A 367 -7.09 3.71 10.60
N VAL A 368 -6.66 4.77 9.92
CA VAL A 368 -5.72 5.74 10.47
C VAL A 368 -6.50 6.82 11.21
N ASP A 369 -6.29 6.97 12.51
CA ASP A 369 -6.84 8.11 13.26
C ASP A 369 -6.23 9.42 12.77
N GLY A 370 -7.06 10.43 12.44
CA GLY A 370 -6.57 11.68 11.82
C GLY A 370 -5.56 12.44 12.68
N LYS A 371 -5.74 12.45 14.00
CA LYS A 371 -4.77 13.04 14.92
C LYS A 371 -3.45 12.24 14.94
N ALA A 372 -3.53 10.92 14.88
CA ALA A 372 -2.34 10.07 14.83
C ALA A 372 -1.58 10.27 13.51
N PHE A 373 -2.29 10.44 12.39
CA PHE A 373 -1.66 10.79 11.11
C PHE A 373 -0.81 12.06 11.24
N THR A 374 -1.38 13.16 11.70
CA THR A 374 -0.68 14.45 11.78
C THR A 374 0.45 14.46 12.81
N THR A 375 0.23 13.82 13.98
CA THR A 375 1.16 13.95 15.12
C THR A 375 2.20 12.84 15.20
N PHE A 376 1.99 11.69 14.53
CA PHE A 376 2.86 10.53 14.63
C PHE A 376 3.30 10.00 13.25
N PHE A 377 2.37 9.57 12.40
CA PHE A 377 2.74 8.90 11.15
C PHE A 377 3.41 9.86 10.16
N GLN A 378 2.80 11.01 9.85
CA GLN A 378 3.33 11.94 8.84
C GLN A 378 4.74 12.48 9.18
N PRO A 379 5.06 12.88 10.43
CA PRO A 379 6.41 13.30 10.79
C PRO A 379 7.46 12.20 10.61
N LEU A 380 7.17 10.97 11.06
CA LEU A 380 8.08 9.83 10.93
C LEU A 380 8.29 9.43 9.46
N MET A 381 7.21 9.37 8.70
CA MET A 381 7.25 9.06 7.27
C MET A 381 8.02 10.14 6.49
N SER A 382 7.84 11.41 6.85
CA SER A 382 8.59 12.54 6.26
C SER A 382 10.10 12.43 6.52
N HIS A 383 10.49 12.08 7.76
CA HIS A 383 11.88 11.82 8.13
C HIS A 383 12.47 10.67 7.31
N ALA A 384 11.66 9.63 7.06
CA ALA A 384 12.04 8.49 6.22
C ALA A 384 12.00 8.77 4.70
N GLY A 385 11.75 10.01 4.28
CA GLY A 385 11.76 10.42 2.87
C GLY A 385 10.44 10.23 2.12
N PHE A 386 9.34 9.97 2.82
CA PHE A 386 8.00 9.90 2.25
C PHE A 386 7.27 11.24 2.33
N GLU A 387 6.18 11.35 1.58
CA GLU A 387 5.15 12.36 1.75
C GLU A 387 3.80 11.66 1.82
N GLY A 388 2.91 12.12 2.70
CA GLY A 388 1.66 11.45 3.02
C GLY A 388 0.45 12.32 2.79
N GLN A 389 -0.64 11.67 2.41
CA GLN A 389 -1.95 12.25 2.19
C GLN A 389 -2.96 11.54 3.09
N TYR A 390 -3.80 12.30 3.78
CA TYR A 390 -4.86 11.77 4.64
C TYR A 390 -6.24 12.11 4.09
N THR A 391 -7.16 11.17 4.28
CA THR A 391 -8.56 11.28 3.89
C THR A 391 -9.41 10.69 4.98
N ASN A 392 -10.21 11.52 5.65
CA ASN A 392 -11.13 11.05 6.68
C ASN A 392 -12.33 10.31 6.07
N LYS A 393 -12.93 9.35 6.79
CA LYS A 393 -14.24 8.83 6.39
C LYS A 393 -15.29 9.95 6.36
N ALA A 394 -16.31 9.77 5.53
CA ALA A 394 -17.34 10.78 5.34
C ALA A 394 -18.31 10.81 6.53
N GLY A 395 -18.26 11.86 7.35
CA GLY A 395 -19.14 12.01 8.51
C GLY A 395 -18.35 12.36 9.77
N GLU A 396 -18.82 11.87 10.92
CA GLU A 396 -18.24 12.16 12.25
C GLU A 396 -17.19 11.14 12.70
N THR A 397 -16.95 10.07 11.93
CA THR A 397 -15.93 9.06 12.24
C THR A 397 -14.54 9.70 12.26
N ALA A 398 -13.75 9.45 13.32
CA ALA A 398 -12.45 10.08 13.53
C ALA A 398 -11.23 9.31 12.95
N GLU A 399 -11.48 8.38 12.02
CA GLU A 399 -10.47 7.64 11.26
C GLU A 399 -10.77 7.64 9.76
N GLY A 400 -9.75 7.31 8.97
CA GLY A 400 -9.87 7.11 7.54
C GLY A 400 -8.64 6.44 6.92
N SER A 401 -8.29 6.90 5.73
CA SER A 401 -7.24 6.32 4.90
C SER A 401 -6.05 7.27 4.74
N ALA A 402 -4.85 6.70 4.69
CA ALA A 402 -3.63 7.44 4.39
C ALA A 402 -2.85 6.80 3.25
N MET A 403 -2.31 7.60 2.34
CA MET A 403 -1.40 7.14 1.29
C MET A 403 -0.09 7.88 1.43
N PHE A 404 1.02 7.14 1.48
CA PHE A 404 2.37 7.68 1.48
C PHE A 404 3.10 7.27 0.21
N TYR A 405 3.89 8.18 -0.36
CA TYR A 405 4.77 7.89 -1.49
C TYR A 405 6.19 8.38 -1.24
N ARG A 406 7.17 7.70 -1.82
CA ARG A 406 8.60 8.03 -1.67
C ARG A 406 8.95 9.27 -2.50
N ARG A 407 9.32 10.38 -1.83
CA ARG A 407 9.61 11.67 -2.49
C ARG A 407 10.77 11.62 -3.47
N SER A 408 11.72 10.71 -3.27
CA SER A 408 12.86 10.55 -4.18
C SER A 408 12.48 9.92 -5.52
N ARG A 409 11.30 9.29 -5.62
CA ARG A 409 10.82 8.62 -6.83
C ARG A 409 9.62 9.29 -7.46
N PHE A 410 8.70 9.78 -6.65
CA PHE A 410 7.44 10.32 -7.14
C PHE A 410 7.18 11.75 -6.63
N GLU A 411 6.40 12.48 -7.40
CA GLU A 411 5.70 13.69 -6.98
C GLU A 411 4.19 13.53 -7.16
N LEU A 412 3.42 14.12 -6.24
CA LEU A 412 1.96 14.12 -6.33
C LEU A 412 1.50 15.18 -7.34
N VAL A 413 0.82 14.74 -8.39
CA VAL A 413 0.26 15.60 -9.44
C VAL A 413 -1.19 15.97 -9.14
N HIS A 414 -1.95 14.99 -8.64
CA HIS A 414 -3.38 15.18 -8.38
C HIS A 414 -3.81 14.37 -7.15
N LYS A 415 -4.69 14.93 -6.34
CA LYS A 415 -5.37 14.25 -5.24
C LYS A 415 -6.84 14.61 -5.26
N VAL A 416 -7.70 13.60 -5.12
CA VAL A 416 -9.13 13.80 -4.87
C VAL A 416 -9.63 12.80 -3.84
N ASP A 417 -10.40 13.31 -2.88
CA ASP A 417 -11.11 12.52 -1.88
C ASP A 417 -12.57 12.43 -2.29
N ILE A 418 -13.08 11.22 -2.49
CA ILE A 418 -14.41 11.00 -3.05
C ILE A 418 -15.30 10.30 -2.02
N PRO A 419 -16.15 11.03 -1.29
CA PRO A 419 -17.21 10.44 -0.50
C PRO A 419 -18.19 9.70 -1.41
N MET A 420 -18.35 8.38 -1.23
CA MET A 420 -19.21 7.58 -2.12
C MET A 420 -20.65 8.05 -2.10
N LYS A 421 -21.17 8.48 -0.95
CA LYS A 421 -22.51 9.08 -0.83
C LYS A 421 -22.75 10.24 -1.81
N ASN A 422 -21.71 11.03 -2.11
CA ASN A 422 -21.83 12.16 -3.05
C ASN A 422 -21.97 11.66 -4.48
N VAL A 423 -21.23 10.61 -4.87
CA VAL A 423 -21.34 10.00 -6.21
C VAL A 423 -22.77 9.50 -6.44
N PHE A 424 -23.33 8.75 -5.49
CA PHE A 424 -24.70 8.24 -5.59
C PHE A 424 -25.76 9.34 -5.50
N ALA A 425 -25.50 10.44 -4.77
CA ALA A 425 -26.39 11.61 -4.77
C ALA A 425 -26.41 12.30 -6.15
N SER A 426 -25.24 12.52 -6.76
CA SER A 426 -25.13 13.10 -8.11
C SER A 426 -25.80 12.23 -9.17
N LEU A 427 -25.71 10.90 -9.05
CA LEU A 427 -26.38 9.96 -9.95
C LEU A 427 -27.91 10.11 -9.91
N LEU A 428 -28.51 10.36 -8.74
CA LEU A 428 -29.96 10.52 -8.60
C LEU A 428 -30.51 11.81 -9.21
N ILE A 429 -29.71 12.87 -9.26
CA ILE A 429 -30.11 14.18 -9.82
C ILE A 429 -29.67 14.37 -11.28
N GLY A 430 -29.00 13.39 -11.89
CA GLY A 430 -28.52 13.45 -13.27
C GLY A 430 -27.28 14.31 -13.49
N ASP A 431 -26.55 14.65 -12.43
CA ASP A 431 -25.33 15.48 -12.44
C ASP A 431 -24.04 14.62 -12.37
N ALA A 432 -24.15 13.33 -12.69
CA ALA A 432 -23.01 12.44 -12.62
C ALA A 432 -22.02 12.74 -13.75
N ARG A 433 -20.74 12.93 -13.40
CA ARG A 433 -19.63 13.05 -14.37
C ARG A 433 -19.57 11.86 -15.32
N SER A 434 -20.03 10.68 -14.88
CA SER A 434 -20.10 9.46 -15.69
C SER A 434 -21.53 9.12 -16.10
N LEU A 435 -21.85 9.42 -17.37
CA LEU A 435 -23.10 8.99 -18.03
C LEU A 435 -23.28 7.46 -18.01
N SER A 436 -22.16 6.71 -18.07
CA SER A 436 -22.16 5.25 -18.00
C SER A 436 -22.61 4.74 -16.63
N LEU A 437 -22.09 5.31 -15.53
CA LEU A 437 -22.55 4.97 -14.19
C LEU A 437 -24.04 5.31 -14.00
N HIS A 438 -24.47 6.47 -14.51
CA HIS A 438 -25.87 6.88 -14.43
C HIS A 438 -26.79 5.86 -15.10
N ALA A 439 -26.50 5.44 -16.32
CA ALA A 439 -27.29 4.43 -17.03
C ALA A 439 -27.28 3.06 -16.31
N GLN A 440 -26.16 2.66 -15.70
CA GLN A 440 -26.03 1.37 -15.02
C GLN A 440 -26.75 1.34 -13.66
N PHE A 441 -26.66 2.40 -12.85
CA PHE A 441 -27.15 2.40 -11.47
C PHE A 441 -28.55 2.97 -11.31
N LEU A 442 -28.97 3.92 -12.15
CA LEU A 442 -30.25 4.61 -11.95
C LEU A 442 -31.46 3.66 -11.88
N PRO A 443 -31.60 2.62 -12.73
CA PRO A 443 -32.72 1.69 -12.64
C PRO A 443 -32.79 0.99 -11.27
N LEU A 444 -31.63 0.58 -10.73
CA LEU A 444 -31.51 -0.05 -9.42
C LEU A 444 -31.88 0.92 -8.29
N LEU A 445 -31.33 2.14 -8.32
CA LEU A 445 -31.55 3.14 -7.28
C LEU A 445 -33.02 3.57 -7.21
N HIS A 446 -33.70 3.72 -8.36
CA HIS A 446 -35.14 3.99 -8.41
C HIS A 446 -35.98 2.83 -7.90
N ALA A 447 -35.57 1.59 -8.17
CA ALA A 447 -36.29 0.40 -7.71
C ALA A 447 -36.15 0.16 -6.20
N SER A 448 -35.13 0.73 -5.54
CA SER A 448 -34.83 0.47 -4.12
C SER A 448 -34.58 1.76 -3.32
N PRO A 449 -35.63 2.40 -2.79
CA PRO A 449 -35.50 3.58 -1.92
C PRO A 449 -34.65 3.33 -0.66
N HIS A 450 -34.69 2.11 -0.14
CA HIS A 450 -33.93 1.73 1.05
C HIS A 450 -32.42 1.58 0.77
N LEU A 451 -32.06 1.09 -0.42
CA LEU A 451 -30.68 1.09 -0.87
C LEU A 451 -30.15 2.52 -0.99
N VAL A 452 -30.94 3.44 -1.56
CA VAL A 452 -30.58 4.87 -1.62
C VAL A 452 -30.32 5.42 -0.21
N GLN A 453 -31.21 5.14 0.75
CA GLN A 453 -31.01 5.56 2.14
C GLN A 453 -29.73 4.98 2.76
N ALA A 454 -29.42 3.71 2.50
CA ALA A 454 -28.20 3.09 2.97
C ALA A 454 -26.95 3.74 2.35
N LEU A 455 -26.91 3.92 1.03
CA LEU A 455 -25.79 4.57 0.32
C LEU A 455 -25.54 6.01 0.77
N GLN A 456 -26.58 6.72 1.21
CA GLN A 456 -26.45 8.08 1.77
C GLN A 456 -25.94 8.10 3.22
N ARG A 457 -26.03 6.98 3.94
CA ARG A 457 -25.59 6.86 5.33
C ARG A 457 -24.19 6.26 5.48
N VAL A 458 -23.80 5.38 4.56
CA VAL A 458 -22.47 4.74 4.60
C VAL A 458 -21.38 5.79 4.38
N SER A 459 -20.36 5.76 5.26
CA SER A 459 -19.29 6.76 5.32
C SER A 459 -18.08 6.47 4.42
N THR A 460 -18.17 5.46 3.56
CA THR A 460 -17.07 5.05 2.68
C THR A 460 -16.57 6.21 1.81
N VAL A 461 -15.24 6.34 1.74
CA VAL A 461 -14.53 7.32 0.92
C VAL A 461 -13.47 6.59 0.10
N ALA A 462 -13.27 7.01 -1.14
CA ALA A 462 -12.08 6.66 -1.91
C ALA A 462 -11.07 7.79 -1.86
N GLN A 463 -9.84 7.48 -1.44
CA GLN A 463 -8.69 8.36 -1.57
C GLN A 463 -8.01 8.06 -2.91
N LEU A 464 -7.93 9.05 -3.79
CA LEU A 464 -7.40 8.88 -5.14
C LEU A 464 -6.26 9.84 -5.37
N SER A 465 -5.11 9.33 -5.80
CA SER A 465 -3.89 10.12 -5.97
C SER A 465 -3.16 9.73 -7.25
N VAL A 466 -2.78 10.71 -8.05
CA VAL A 466 -1.95 10.50 -9.24
C VAL A 466 -0.54 10.98 -8.95
N LEU A 467 0.41 10.06 -9.08
CA LEU A 467 1.83 10.22 -8.87
C LEU A 467 2.56 10.26 -10.21
N ALA A 468 3.46 11.20 -10.42
CA ALA A 468 4.37 11.22 -11.57
C ALA A 468 5.80 10.85 -11.13
N PRO A 469 6.55 10.06 -11.93
CA PRO A 469 7.96 9.80 -11.67
C PRO A 469 8.78 11.08 -11.72
N ARG A 470 9.69 11.26 -10.75
CA ARG A 470 10.66 12.36 -10.77
C ARG A 470 11.70 12.13 -11.85
N GLN A 471 12.03 13.20 -12.57
CA GLN A 471 13.00 13.13 -13.66
C GLN A 471 14.45 13.27 -13.15
N PRO A 472 15.40 12.54 -13.77
CA PRO A 472 15.21 11.57 -14.86
C PRO A 472 14.67 10.22 -14.35
N ALA A 473 13.66 9.67 -15.04
CA ALA A 473 13.11 8.34 -14.78
C ALA A 473 13.44 7.38 -15.94
N PRO A 474 13.47 6.04 -15.73
CA PRO A 474 13.53 5.07 -16.82
C PRO A 474 12.35 5.24 -17.79
N ALA A 475 12.57 4.91 -19.07
CA ALA A 475 11.56 5.09 -20.12
C ALA A 475 10.25 4.32 -19.86
N ASP A 476 10.35 3.14 -19.23
CA ASP A 476 9.19 2.29 -18.93
C ASP A 476 8.49 2.65 -17.60
N GLU A 477 9.03 3.60 -16.81
CA GLU A 477 8.38 4.07 -15.58
C GLU A 477 7.42 5.22 -15.89
N GLY A 478 6.11 4.97 -15.76
CA GLY A 478 5.06 5.95 -16.06
C GLY A 478 4.33 6.49 -14.82
N PRO A 479 3.42 7.47 -15.01
CA PRO A 479 2.53 7.94 -13.96
C PRO A 479 1.66 6.81 -13.37
N LEU A 480 1.30 6.97 -12.10
CA LEU A 480 0.56 5.99 -11.31
C LEU A 480 -0.64 6.62 -10.63
N CYS A 481 -1.84 6.12 -10.92
CA CYS A 481 -3.06 6.42 -10.20
C CYS A 481 -3.23 5.38 -9.08
N VAL A 482 -3.34 5.83 -7.84
CA VAL A 482 -3.49 4.98 -6.65
C VAL A 482 -4.83 5.30 -6.01
N VAL A 483 -5.70 4.29 -5.95
CA VAL A 483 -6.92 4.28 -5.17
C VAL A 483 -6.63 3.57 -3.84
N ASN A 484 -6.97 4.20 -2.73
CA ASN A 484 -6.95 3.62 -1.39
C ASN A 484 -8.35 3.75 -0.78
N THR A 485 -8.89 2.67 -0.23
CA THR A 485 -10.26 2.67 0.34
C THR A 485 -10.40 1.71 1.51
N HIS A 486 -11.48 1.92 2.27
CA HIS A 486 -11.97 0.99 3.27
C HIS A 486 -13.49 0.85 3.07
N LEU A 487 -13.89 -0.27 2.44
CA LEU A 487 -15.30 -0.53 2.12
C LEU A 487 -16.11 -0.89 3.36
N PHE A 488 -17.43 -0.85 3.22
CA PHE A 488 -18.36 -1.00 4.33
C PHE A 488 -18.33 -2.41 4.96
N PHE A 489 -18.10 -2.46 6.27
CA PHE A 489 -17.82 -3.69 7.04
C PHE A 489 -19.00 -4.66 7.16
N HIS A 490 -20.25 -4.19 7.02
CA HIS A 490 -21.40 -5.00 7.41
C HIS A 490 -21.51 -6.30 6.57
N PRO A 491 -21.58 -7.50 7.16
CA PRO A 491 -21.54 -8.77 6.43
C PRO A 491 -22.62 -8.89 5.34
N LYS A 492 -23.84 -8.45 5.64
CA LYS A 492 -25.00 -8.50 4.71
C LYS A 492 -25.05 -7.37 3.65
N ALA A 493 -23.98 -6.59 3.52
CA ALA A 493 -23.94 -5.41 2.65
C ALA A 493 -23.01 -5.58 1.44
N SER A 494 -22.83 -6.80 0.93
CA SER A 494 -21.99 -7.11 -0.24
C SER A 494 -22.38 -6.28 -1.47
N HIS A 495 -23.67 -6.17 -1.79
CA HIS A 495 -24.19 -5.26 -2.82
C HIS A 495 -23.73 -3.79 -2.68
N ILE A 496 -23.63 -3.23 -1.46
CA ILE A 496 -23.12 -1.87 -1.25
C ILE A 496 -21.64 -1.78 -1.61
N ARG A 497 -20.85 -2.77 -1.15
CA ARG A 497 -19.43 -2.86 -1.47
C ARG A 497 -19.19 -2.97 -2.97
N THR A 498 -19.98 -3.78 -3.66
CA THR A 498 -19.97 -3.94 -5.13
C THR A 498 -20.26 -2.63 -5.85
N LEU A 499 -21.32 -1.91 -5.46
CA LEU A 499 -21.63 -0.59 -6.03
C LEU A 499 -20.54 0.44 -5.76
N HIS A 500 -19.98 0.47 -4.55
CA HIS A 500 -18.90 1.37 -4.18
C HIS A 500 -17.63 1.08 -4.99
N ALA A 501 -17.19 -0.18 -5.09
CA ALA A 501 -16.02 -0.56 -5.89
C ALA A 501 -16.18 -0.16 -7.36
N ALA A 502 -17.35 -0.40 -7.93
CA ALA A 502 -17.70 -0.01 -9.29
C ALA A 502 -17.61 1.51 -9.53
N ALA A 503 -18.21 2.29 -8.63
CA ALA A 503 -18.18 3.75 -8.68
C ALA A 503 -16.73 4.27 -8.56
N MET A 504 -15.93 3.71 -7.64
CA MET A 504 -14.53 4.08 -7.46
C MET A 504 -13.68 3.83 -8.71
N LEU A 505 -13.85 2.67 -9.36
CA LEU A 505 -13.11 2.35 -10.58
C LEU A 505 -13.47 3.29 -11.74
N ALA A 506 -14.74 3.64 -11.87
CA ALA A 506 -15.20 4.58 -12.89
C ALA A 506 -14.70 6.01 -12.63
N GLU A 507 -14.73 6.49 -11.38
CA GLU A 507 -14.14 7.79 -11.01
C GLU A 507 -12.62 7.80 -11.22
N ALA A 508 -11.92 6.71 -10.87
CA ALA A 508 -10.49 6.56 -11.14
C ALA A 508 -10.17 6.65 -12.63
N HIS A 509 -10.95 5.96 -13.47
CA HIS A 509 -10.80 6.05 -14.91
C HIS A 509 -10.99 7.47 -15.42
N ALA A 510 -12.01 8.19 -14.95
CA ALA A 510 -12.25 9.59 -15.35
C ALA A 510 -11.07 10.50 -14.98
N VAL A 511 -10.56 10.39 -13.75
CA VAL A 511 -9.38 11.16 -13.30
C VAL A 511 -8.13 10.79 -14.11
N MET A 512 -7.92 9.51 -14.42
CA MET A 512 -6.79 9.06 -15.24
C MET A 512 -6.84 9.65 -16.66
N GLN A 513 -8.03 9.79 -17.26
CA GLN A 513 -8.17 10.44 -18.56
C GLN A 513 -7.87 11.93 -18.48
N GLU A 514 -8.43 12.63 -17.49
CA GLU A 514 -8.23 14.07 -17.29
C GLU A 514 -6.76 14.41 -17.04
N VAL A 515 -6.14 13.76 -16.06
CA VAL A 515 -4.75 14.00 -15.68
C VAL A 515 -3.79 13.45 -16.75
N GLY A 516 -4.14 12.34 -17.41
CA GLY A 516 -3.34 11.77 -18.48
C GLY A 516 -3.17 12.71 -19.68
N GLN A 517 -4.19 13.51 -20.00
CA GLN A 517 -4.10 14.56 -21.02
C GLN A 517 -3.10 15.67 -20.62
N GLN A 518 -3.07 16.03 -19.33
CA GLN A 518 -2.15 17.04 -18.81
C GLN A 518 -0.70 16.55 -18.81
N LEU A 519 -0.49 15.26 -18.51
CA LEU A 519 0.82 14.62 -18.45
C LEU A 519 1.34 14.14 -19.81
N GLY A 520 0.48 14.06 -20.83
CA GLY A 520 0.82 13.45 -22.12
C GLY A 520 0.94 11.92 -22.08
N GLN A 521 0.60 11.29 -20.96
CA GLN A 521 0.63 9.85 -20.74
C GLN A 521 -0.45 9.47 -19.73
N THR A 522 -1.29 8.49 -20.06
CA THR A 522 -2.30 7.98 -19.12
C THR A 522 -1.59 7.24 -17.97
N PRO A 523 -1.97 7.47 -16.70
CA PRO A 523 -1.43 6.71 -15.57
C PRO A 523 -1.78 5.21 -15.62
N ALA A 524 -0.96 4.35 -15.02
CA ALA A 524 -1.37 2.98 -14.65
C ALA A 524 -2.18 3.00 -13.34
N LEU A 525 -3.11 2.06 -13.14
CA LEU A 525 -3.95 2.02 -11.92
C LEU A 525 -3.47 0.98 -10.91
N LEU A 526 -3.38 1.39 -9.65
CA LEU A 526 -3.42 0.55 -8.46
C LEU A 526 -4.71 0.80 -7.67
N PHE A 527 -5.38 -0.26 -7.26
CA PHE A 527 -6.55 -0.20 -6.39
C PHE A 527 -6.26 -1.03 -5.13
N CYS A 528 -5.97 -0.32 -4.04
CA CYS A 528 -5.57 -0.87 -2.76
C CYS A 528 -6.66 -0.67 -1.71
N GLY A 529 -6.70 -1.57 -0.73
CA GLY A 529 -7.41 -1.32 0.52
C GLY A 529 -8.07 -2.53 1.14
N ASP A 530 -8.77 -2.25 2.24
CA ASP A 530 -9.66 -3.19 2.91
C ASP A 530 -11.01 -3.15 2.19
N LEU A 531 -11.31 -4.22 1.46
CA LEU A 531 -12.56 -4.34 0.73
C LEU A 531 -13.68 -4.96 1.56
N ASN A 532 -13.43 -5.41 2.80
CA ASN A 532 -14.42 -6.10 3.63
C ASN A 532 -15.20 -7.19 2.86
N SER A 533 -14.52 -7.86 1.92
CA SER A 533 -15.12 -8.79 0.97
C SER A 533 -14.26 -10.02 0.84
N ASP A 534 -14.65 -11.10 1.52
CA ASP A 534 -13.92 -12.38 1.54
C ASP A 534 -14.47 -13.41 0.53
N LYS A 535 -14.03 -14.66 0.70
CA LYS A 535 -14.40 -15.83 -0.11
C LYS A 535 -15.46 -16.74 0.55
N ASN A 536 -16.01 -16.40 1.72
CA ASN A 536 -16.71 -17.34 2.60
C ASN A 536 -18.02 -17.91 2.01
N ASP A 537 -18.64 -17.23 1.03
CA ASP A 537 -19.83 -17.69 0.30
C ASP A 537 -19.62 -17.71 -1.23
N GLY A 538 -18.36 -17.67 -1.68
CA GLY A 538 -17.96 -17.46 -3.08
C GLY A 538 -17.21 -16.15 -3.29
N ILE A 539 -16.81 -15.87 -4.53
CA ILE A 539 -16.15 -14.60 -4.86
C ILE A 539 -17.19 -13.48 -4.73
N SER A 540 -16.94 -12.51 -3.85
CA SER A 540 -17.81 -11.34 -3.72
C SER A 540 -17.94 -10.58 -5.04
N GLY A 541 -19.09 -9.94 -5.25
CA GLY A 541 -19.33 -9.13 -6.45
C GLY A 541 -18.34 -7.97 -6.59
N ALA A 542 -17.83 -7.42 -5.50
CA ALA A 542 -16.82 -6.37 -5.52
C ALA A 542 -15.50 -6.89 -6.12
N VAL A 543 -15.04 -8.06 -5.66
CA VAL A 543 -13.81 -8.70 -6.16
C VAL A 543 -14.01 -9.20 -7.60
N GLU A 544 -15.12 -9.89 -7.87
CA GLU A 544 -15.42 -10.42 -9.20
C GLU A 544 -15.54 -9.30 -10.24
N LEU A 545 -16.23 -8.20 -9.91
CA LEU A 545 -16.37 -7.06 -10.81
C LEU A 545 -15.02 -6.42 -11.13
N LEU A 546 -14.16 -6.22 -10.12
CA LEU A 546 -12.82 -5.67 -10.33
C LEU A 546 -11.98 -6.61 -11.21
N GLN A 547 -12.10 -7.93 -11.04
CA GLN A 547 -11.31 -8.92 -11.80
C GLN A 547 -11.81 -9.16 -13.23
N LYS A 548 -13.11 -9.34 -13.41
CA LYS A 548 -13.72 -9.69 -14.70
C LYS A 548 -14.13 -8.46 -15.51
N GLY A 549 -14.13 -7.28 -14.91
CA GLY A 549 -14.64 -6.05 -15.51
C GLY A 549 -16.15 -6.07 -15.76
N SER A 550 -16.87 -7.11 -15.32
CA SER A 550 -18.31 -7.23 -15.45
C SER A 550 -18.91 -8.09 -14.35
N LEU A 551 -20.19 -7.85 -14.05
CA LEU A 551 -20.94 -8.62 -13.06
C LEU A 551 -22.37 -8.86 -13.56
N PRO A 552 -22.87 -10.10 -13.60
CA PRO A 552 -24.19 -10.40 -14.11
C PRO A 552 -25.29 -10.02 -13.08
N PRO A 553 -26.53 -9.82 -13.54
CA PRO A 553 -27.62 -9.32 -12.69
C PRO A 553 -28.16 -10.35 -11.69
N ASP A 554 -27.88 -11.63 -11.90
CA ASP A 554 -28.25 -12.75 -11.04
C ASP A 554 -27.18 -13.11 -10.00
N HIS A 555 -26.10 -12.32 -9.89
CA HIS A 555 -25.05 -12.55 -8.90
C HIS A 555 -25.59 -12.52 -7.47
N TRP A 556 -25.10 -13.43 -6.62
CA TRP A 556 -25.63 -13.67 -5.27
C TRP A 556 -25.48 -12.46 -4.33
N ASP A 557 -24.49 -11.57 -4.55
CA ASP A 557 -24.33 -10.31 -3.82
C ASP A 557 -25.62 -9.48 -3.73
N TRP A 558 -26.46 -9.56 -4.76
CA TRP A 558 -27.70 -8.80 -4.85
C TRP A 558 -28.82 -9.35 -3.95
N ALA A 559 -28.67 -10.59 -3.44
CA ALA A 559 -29.71 -11.30 -2.69
C ALA A 559 -30.22 -10.50 -1.47
N TRP A 560 -29.33 -9.77 -0.79
CA TRP A 560 -29.68 -8.98 0.38
C TRP A 560 -30.04 -7.53 0.06
N GLY A 561 -29.85 -7.07 -1.19
CA GLY A 561 -29.94 -5.66 -1.55
C GLY A 561 -31.33 -5.04 -1.45
N ALA A 562 -32.38 -5.79 -1.80
CA ALA A 562 -33.77 -5.29 -1.72
C ALA A 562 -34.27 -5.14 -0.26
N ASP A 563 -33.77 -5.97 0.64
CA ASP A 563 -34.23 -6.08 2.03
C ASP A 563 -33.26 -5.44 3.04
N PHE A 564 -32.06 -5.02 2.61
CA PHE A 564 -31.10 -4.35 3.48
C PHE A 564 -31.64 -3.01 3.97
N ARG A 565 -31.63 -2.82 5.29
CA ARG A 565 -31.99 -1.57 5.98
C ARG A 565 -30.85 -1.22 6.92
N PHE A 566 -30.30 -0.01 6.78
CA PHE A 566 -29.28 0.50 7.70
C PHE A 566 -29.91 1.55 8.62
N VAL A 567 -30.31 1.13 9.83
CA VAL A 567 -30.91 1.99 10.86
C VAL A 567 -29.91 2.19 11.99
N LYS A 568 -29.56 3.45 12.26
CA LYS A 568 -28.75 3.87 13.40
C LYS A 568 -29.73 4.48 14.40
N ASP A 569 -30.25 3.70 15.34
CA ASP A 569 -31.26 4.23 16.28
C ASP A 569 -30.62 5.24 17.24
N GLY A 570 -31.24 6.42 17.33
CA GLY A 570 -30.78 7.55 18.15
C GLY A 570 -31.40 7.63 19.54
N ASN A 571 -32.01 6.56 20.07
CA ASN A 571 -32.59 6.58 21.42
C ASN A 571 -32.91 5.17 21.95
N ALA A 572 -31.90 4.48 22.48
CA ALA A 572 -32.07 3.48 23.53
C ALA A 572 -30.75 3.40 24.30
N GLY A 573 -30.78 3.73 25.58
CA GLY A 573 -29.64 3.54 26.46
C GLY A 573 -29.44 2.05 26.68
N GLU A 574 -28.67 1.41 25.81
CA GLU A 574 -27.88 0.19 26.01
C GLU A 574 -27.11 -0.08 24.71
N ASP A 575 -25.79 -0.03 24.83
CA ASP A 575 -24.81 0.04 23.75
C ASP A 575 -24.58 -1.35 23.12
N THR A 576 -25.49 -1.79 22.24
CA THR A 576 -25.32 -3.03 21.46
C THR A 576 -25.76 -2.89 19.98
N GLY A 577 -24.96 -2.16 19.19
CA GLY A 577 -24.78 -2.42 17.76
C GLY A 577 -25.79 -1.80 16.77
N ASP A 578 -25.26 -1.41 15.60
CA ASP A 578 -26.06 -1.01 14.43
C ASP A 578 -27.07 -2.12 14.08
N HIS A 579 -28.36 -1.89 14.32
CA HIS A 579 -29.41 -2.84 13.95
C HIS A 579 -29.67 -2.78 12.44
N ALA A 580 -29.00 -3.64 11.68
CA ALA A 580 -29.44 -3.99 10.34
C ALA A 580 -30.54 -5.05 10.43
N SER A 581 -31.79 -4.65 10.20
CA SER A 581 -32.89 -5.61 10.08
C SER A 581 -32.99 -6.10 8.64
N THR A 582 -32.77 -7.41 8.46
CA THR A 582 -33.36 -8.16 7.36
C THR A 582 -34.63 -8.76 7.94
N SER A 583 -35.81 -8.59 7.31
CA SER A 583 -36.98 -9.40 7.70
C SER A 583 -36.51 -10.87 7.75
N GLY A 584 -36.76 -11.57 8.86
CA GLY A 584 -36.15 -12.88 9.16
C GLY A 584 -36.50 -14.05 8.21
N SER A 585 -36.95 -13.75 7.00
CA SER A 585 -37.17 -14.67 5.88
C SER A 585 -35.91 -14.73 5.00
N LYS A 586 -35.59 -15.92 4.47
CA LYS A 586 -34.72 -16.06 3.30
C LYS A 586 -35.11 -15.03 2.24
N PRO A 587 -34.14 -14.43 1.50
CA PRO A 587 -34.45 -13.40 0.51
C PRO A 587 -35.58 -13.89 -0.40
N GLY A 588 -36.64 -13.08 -0.51
CA GLY A 588 -37.72 -13.35 -1.46
C GLY A 588 -37.16 -13.29 -2.89
N ASN A 589 -37.80 -13.98 -3.84
CA ASN A 589 -37.41 -14.09 -5.25
C ASN A 589 -37.50 -12.77 -6.05
N ARG A 590 -37.32 -11.61 -5.41
CA ARG A 590 -37.32 -10.28 -6.03
C ARG A 590 -35.91 -9.98 -6.53
N GLN A 591 -35.57 -10.47 -7.72
CA GLN A 591 -34.43 -9.94 -8.45
C GLN A 591 -34.67 -8.45 -8.70
N ALA A 592 -33.79 -7.59 -8.17
CA ALA A 592 -33.75 -6.20 -8.59
C ALA A 592 -33.50 -6.17 -10.12
N PRO A 593 -34.06 -5.19 -10.85
CA PRO A 593 -33.83 -5.06 -12.28
C PRO A 593 -32.41 -4.58 -12.53
N LEU A 594 -31.46 -5.47 -12.36
CA LEU A 594 -30.06 -5.23 -12.62
C LEU A 594 -29.81 -5.58 -14.09
N LEU A 595 -29.04 -4.71 -14.75
CA LEU A 595 -28.37 -5.04 -15.99
C LEU A 595 -26.98 -5.57 -15.64
N THR A 596 -26.37 -6.31 -16.57
CA THR A 596 -24.95 -6.67 -16.44
C THR A 596 -24.12 -5.40 -16.23
N MET A 597 -23.49 -5.27 -15.07
CA MET A 597 -22.59 -4.17 -14.79
C MET A 597 -21.31 -4.36 -15.61
N LYS A 598 -20.79 -3.28 -16.19
CA LYS A 598 -19.57 -3.27 -17.01
C LYS A 598 -18.66 -2.11 -16.62
N MET A 599 -17.40 -2.43 -16.37
CA MET A 599 -16.34 -1.51 -16.00
C MET A 599 -15.46 -1.14 -17.19
N PRO A 600 -14.78 0.02 -17.16
CA PRO A 600 -13.97 0.49 -18.28
C PRO A 600 -12.78 -0.45 -18.60
N PHE A 601 -12.32 -1.23 -17.62
CA PHE A 601 -11.29 -2.27 -17.76
C PHE A 601 -11.36 -3.22 -16.56
N SER A 602 -10.72 -4.38 -16.70
CA SER A 602 -10.50 -5.36 -15.63
C SER A 602 -9.17 -5.12 -14.92
N LEU A 603 -9.08 -5.56 -13.67
CA LEU A 603 -7.87 -5.54 -12.86
C LEU A 603 -7.43 -6.96 -12.51
N ARG A 604 -6.17 -7.10 -12.10
CA ARG A 604 -5.64 -8.36 -11.57
C ARG A 604 -5.25 -8.17 -10.10
N SER A 605 -5.61 -9.11 -9.24
CA SER A 605 -5.12 -9.12 -7.86
C SER A 605 -3.65 -9.51 -7.82
N ALA A 606 -2.83 -8.75 -7.10
CA ALA A 606 -1.39 -8.98 -6.96
C ALA A 606 -1.05 -10.28 -6.21
N ASP A 607 -1.95 -10.76 -5.33
CA ASP A 607 -1.77 -12.04 -4.66
C ASP A 607 -1.96 -13.24 -5.61
N GLY A 608 -2.61 -13.06 -6.76
CA GLY A 608 -2.90 -14.15 -7.69
C GLY A 608 -3.80 -15.25 -7.09
N GLY A 609 -4.55 -14.95 -6.02
CA GLY A 609 -5.35 -15.94 -5.29
C GLY A 609 -4.57 -16.79 -4.27
N ARG A 610 -3.32 -16.43 -3.96
CA ARG A 610 -2.43 -17.15 -3.05
C ARG A 610 -2.83 -17.01 -1.57
N TYR A 611 -3.49 -15.92 -1.18
CA TYR A 611 -3.79 -15.67 0.23
C TYR A 611 -5.15 -16.21 0.64
N GLU A 612 -5.19 -16.79 1.84
CA GLU A 612 -6.40 -17.33 2.47
C GLU A 612 -7.04 -16.32 3.41
N TYR A 613 -6.23 -15.61 4.18
CA TYR A 613 -6.67 -14.61 5.14
C TYR A 613 -5.72 -13.41 5.17
N THR A 614 -6.28 -12.25 5.50
CA THR A 614 -5.54 -11.03 5.85
C THR A 614 -6.04 -10.44 7.16
N ASN A 615 -7.32 -10.63 7.49
CA ASN A 615 -7.85 -10.46 8.84
C ASN A 615 -7.89 -11.82 9.56
N TYR A 616 -7.41 -11.88 10.81
CA TYR A 616 -7.31 -13.14 11.57
C TYR A 616 -7.61 -12.94 13.06
N VAL A 617 -8.89 -13.00 13.42
CA VAL A 617 -9.39 -12.82 14.79
C VAL A 617 -10.06 -14.10 15.30
N LYS A 618 -10.27 -14.19 16.62
CA LYS A 618 -10.98 -15.35 17.18
C LYS A 618 -12.41 -15.41 16.65
N GLY A 619 -12.72 -16.47 15.90
CA GLY A 619 -14.06 -16.74 15.36
C GLY A 619 -14.28 -16.19 13.94
N TYR A 620 -13.31 -15.49 13.35
CA TYR A 620 -13.37 -15.04 11.98
C TYR A 620 -11.98 -14.91 11.36
N SER A 621 -11.81 -15.44 10.15
CA SER A 621 -10.61 -15.24 9.34
C SER A 621 -11.03 -15.13 7.88
N GLY A 622 -10.50 -14.15 7.16
CA GLY A 622 -10.88 -13.91 5.77
C GLY A 622 -9.88 -13.04 5.03
N LEU A 623 -9.80 -13.23 3.71
CA LEU A 623 -9.06 -12.35 2.80
C LEU A 623 -9.91 -11.11 2.56
N LEU A 624 -9.56 -10.00 3.21
CA LEU A 624 -10.29 -8.73 3.13
C LEU A 624 -9.50 -7.63 2.41
N ASP A 625 -8.19 -7.73 2.45
CA ASP A 625 -7.28 -6.71 1.95
C ASP A 625 -6.74 -7.10 0.58
N TYR A 626 -6.64 -6.13 -0.32
CA TYR A 626 -6.24 -6.38 -1.70
C TYR A 626 -5.34 -5.28 -2.26
N VAL A 627 -4.49 -5.68 -3.21
CA VAL A 627 -3.84 -4.77 -4.17
C VAL A 627 -4.20 -5.28 -5.56
N PHE A 628 -5.04 -4.53 -6.26
CA PHE A 628 -5.35 -4.76 -7.66
C PHE A 628 -4.51 -3.84 -8.54
N PHE A 629 -4.06 -4.33 -9.69
CA PHE A 629 -3.32 -3.53 -10.68
C PHE A 629 -3.90 -3.73 -12.08
N GLN A 630 -3.64 -2.77 -12.98
CA GLN A 630 -4.04 -2.86 -14.38
C GLN A 630 -3.09 -3.78 -15.17
N PRO A 631 -3.54 -4.98 -15.61
CA PRO A 631 -2.65 -6.00 -16.16
C PRO A 631 -2.10 -5.66 -17.56
N GLU A 632 -2.73 -4.73 -18.28
CA GLU A 632 -2.22 -4.25 -19.58
C GLU A 632 -1.03 -3.29 -19.44
N ARG A 633 -0.70 -2.86 -18.22
CA ARG A 633 0.34 -1.85 -17.94
C ARG A 633 1.36 -2.29 -16.91
N MET A 634 1.01 -3.25 -16.07
CA MET A 634 1.86 -3.70 -14.97
C MET A 634 1.76 -5.22 -14.82
N CYS A 635 2.78 -5.83 -14.19
CA CYS A 635 2.74 -7.20 -13.72
C CYS A 635 3.22 -7.30 -12.26
N ALA A 636 2.78 -8.34 -11.55
CA ALA A 636 3.28 -8.66 -10.22
C ALA A 636 4.52 -9.56 -10.32
N ARG A 637 5.63 -9.15 -9.71
CA ARG A 637 6.88 -9.93 -9.68
C ARG A 637 6.98 -10.81 -8.44
N GLU A 638 6.65 -10.24 -7.30
CA GLU A 638 6.80 -10.91 -6.01
C GLU A 638 5.67 -10.48 -5.07
N ALA A 639 5.24 -11.42 -4.26
CA ALA A 639 4.28 -11.22 -3.18
C ALA A 639 4.91 -11.78 -1.91
N LEU A 640 5.08 -10.93 -0.89
CA LEU A 640 5.70 -11.38 0.35
C LEU A 640 4.76 -12.32 1.10
N PRO A 641 5.21 -13.53 1.49
CA PRO A 641 4.35 -14.50 2.14
C PRO A 641 3.73 -13.92 3.42
N LEU A 642 2.47 -14.26 3.65
CA LEU A 642 1.78 -13.97 4.90
C LEU A 642 2.13 -15.03 5.95
N PRO A 643 2.23 -14.64 7.23
CA PRO A 643 2.53 -15.61 8.27
C PRO A 643 1.43 -16.66 8.39
N GLY A 644 1.84 -17.93 8.45
CA GLY A 644 0.92 -19.05 8.68
C GLY A 644 0.38 -19.07 10.11
N ALA A 645 -0.71 -19.80 10.36
CA ALA A 645 -1.33 -19.88 11.70
C ALA A 645 -0.34 -20.28 12.82
N ALA A 646 0.64 -21.14 12.51
CA ALA A 646 1.69 -21.52 13.45
C ALA A 646 2.63 -20.35 13.81
N GLU A 647 2.96 -19.49 12.85
CA GLU A 647 3.82 -18.31 13.05
C GLU A 647 3.09 -17.22 13.84
N LEU A 648 1.79 -17.04 13.58
CA LEU A 648 0.92 -16.15 14.35
C LEU A 648 0.86 -16.54 15.84
N ALA A 649 0.94 -17.84 16.15
CA ALA A 649 0.87 -18.43 17.49
C ALA A 649 -0.28 -17.88 18.35
N GLY A 650 -1.44 -17.68 17.74
CA GLY A 650 -2.62 -17.09 18.37
C GLY A 650 -3.46 -16.29 17.38
N TRP A 651 -4.30 -15.42 17.91
CA TRP A 651 -5.17 -14.50 17.17
C TRP A 651 -4.57 -13.10 17.15
N LEU A 652 -5.04 -12.27 16.22
CA LEU A 652 -4.61 -10.89 16.04
C LEU A 652 -5.63 -9.90 16.63
N PRO A 653 -5.23 -8.75 17.19
CA PRO A 653 -3.85 -8.34 17.46
C PRO A 653 -3.23 -9.14 18.62
N SER A 654 -1.92 -9.02 18.79
CA SER A 654 -1.17 -9.69 19.86
C SER A 654 0.05 -8.87 20.27
N GLN A 655 0.86 -9.39 21.21
CA GLN A 655 2.14 -8.78 21.57
C GLN A 655 3.06 -8.56 20.35
N ARG A 656 2.97 -9.42 19.32
CA ARG A 656 3.87 -9.40 18.16
C ARG A 656 3.27 -8.74 16.93
N PHE A 657 1.94 -8.57 16.90
CA PHE A 657 1.20 -8.08 15.75
C PHE A 657 0.25 -6.94 16.18
N PRO A 658 0.47 -5.71 15.68
CA PRO A 658 -0.19 -4.52 16.20
C PRO A 658 -1.59 -4.25 15.61
N SER A 659 -2.04 -5.06 14.66
CA SER A 659 -3.35 -4.97 14.01
C SER A 659 -4.01 -6.34 14.02
N ASP A 660 -5.33 -6.38 13.86
CA ASP A 660 -6.09 -7.60 13.55
C ASP A 660 -5.96 -8.03 12.07
N HIS A 661 -5.42 -7.14 11.23
CA HIS A 661 -5.02 -7.43 9.86
C HIS A 661 -3.51 -7.68 9.72
N LEU A 662 -3.12 -8.27 8.60
CA LEU A 662 -1.73 -8.45 8.18
C LEU A 662 -1.42 -7.49 7.03
N SER A 663 -0.27 -6.82 7.10
CA SER A 663 0.20 -5.97 6.01
C SER A 663 0.46 -6.79 4.75
N LEU A 664 0.00 -6.32 3.60
CA LEU A 664 0.33 -6.91 2.29
C LEU A 664 1.46 -6.13 1.65
N VAL A 665 2.41 -6.84 1.03
CA VAL A 665 3.55 -6.23 0.33
C VAL A 665 3.74 -6.92 -1.01
N PHE A 666 3.76 -6.13 -2.08
CA PHE A 666 3.92 -6.61 -3.45
C PHE A 666 4.95 -5.79 -4.20
N ASP A 667 5.78 -6.48 -4.98
CA ASP A 667 6.66 -5.86 -5.97
C ASP A 667 5.97 -5.96 -7.32
N LEU A 668 5.56 -4.81 -7.86
CA LEU A 668 4.98 -4.69 -9.18
C LEU A 668 6.01 -4.08 -10.14
N GLN A 669 5.81 -4.26 -11.44
CA GLN A 669 6.65 -3.64 -12.46
C GLN A 669 5.80 -3.15 -13.62
N TRP A 670 6.13 -1.98 -14.17
CA TRP A 670 5.56 -1.54 -15.44
C TRP A 670 5.98 -2.48 -16.58
N LEU A 671 5.07 -2.73 -17.51
CA LEU A 671 5.36 -3.45 -18.75
C LEU A 671 6.13 -2.54 -19.72
N PRO A 672 7.05 -3.10 -20.54
CA PRO A 672 7.75 -2.33 -21.56
C PRO A 672 6.78 -1.66 -22.54
N SER A 673 7.18 -0.50 -23.04
CA SER A 673 6.39 0.32 -23.96
C SER A 673 5.97 -0.42 -25.25
N GLU A 674 6.74 -1.42 -25.71
CA GLU A 674 6.45 -2.24 -26.90
C GLU A 674 5.45 -3.38 -26.63
N ASP A 675 5.31 -3.81 -25.37
CA ASP A 675 4.41 -4.89 -24.94
C ASP A 675 3.05 -4.38 -24.42
N ALA A 676 2.91 -3.06 -24.25
CA ALA A 676 1.63 -2.44 -23.91
C ALA A 676 0.70 -2.46 -25.15
N PRO A 677 -0.50 -3.06 -25.08
CA PRO A 677 -1.40 -3.10 -26.22
C PRO A 677 -1.71 -1.67 -26.69
N ALA A 678 -1.50 -1.40 -27.98
CA ALA A 678 -1.74 -0.10 -28.57
C ALA A 678 -3.18 0.35 -28.24
N THR A 679 -3.30 1.36 -27.37
CA THR A 679 -4.59 1.97 -27.07
C THR A 679 -5.13 2.53 -28.38
N ALA A 680 -6.29 2.02 -28.83
CA ALA A 680 -6.99 2.51 -29.99
C ALA A 680 -7.21 4.02 -29.84
N ALA A 681 -6.42 4.81 -30.54
CA ALA A 681 -6.71 6.21 -30.76
C ALA A 681 -8.05 6.26 -31.50
N GLY A 682 -9.10 6.70 -30.80
CA GLY A 682 -10.41 6.92 -31.41
C GLY A 682 -10.28 7.83 -32.63
N PRO A 683 -11.06 7.59 -33.71
CA PRO A 683 -10.89 8.35 -34.93
C PRO A 683 -11.22 9.81 -34.67
N THR A 684 -10.24 10.68 -34.89
CA THR A 684 -10.43 12.12 -35.01
C THR A 684 -11.20 12.41 -36.29
N GLY A 685 -12.54 12.43 -36.20
CA GLY A 685 -13.43 12.84 -37.28
C GLY A 685 -14.00 14.22 -37.00
N THR A 686 -13.50 15.23 -37.69
CA THR A 686 -14.07 16.57 -37.77
C THR A 686 -15.50 16.51 -38.30
N ALA A 687 -16.44 17.08 -37.56
CA ALA A 687 -17.81 17.27 -38.01
C ALA A 687 -17.87 18.40 -39.06
N GLU A 688 -18.25 18.07 -40.28
CA GLU A 688 -18.81 19.03 -41.24
C GLU A 688 -20.18 18.54 -41.72
N HIS A 689 -21.11 19.49 -41.76
CA HIS A 689 -22.49 19.37 -42.22
C HIS A 689 -22.59 18.95 -43.69
N ALA A 690 -23.47 18.01 -44.02
CA ALA A 690 -24.25 18.04 -45.26
C ALA A 690 -25.47 17.11 -45.19
N GLU A 691 -26.54 17.55 -45.84
CA GLU A 691 -27.91 17.08 -45.78
C GLU A 691 -28.20 15.79 -46.57
N SER A 692 -29.34 15.18 -46.20
CA SER A 692 -30.22 14.25 -46.92
C SER A 692 -29.82 13.70 -48.30
N ARG A 693 -29.94 12.37 -48.48
CA ARG A 693 -30.85 11.71 -49.44
C ARG A 693 -30.77 10.17 -49.34
N SER A 694 -31.82 9.56 -49.87
CA SER A 694 -32.38 8.23 -49.63
C SER A 694 -31.87 7.10 -50.54
N ALA A 695 -32.00 5.87 -50.01
CA ALA A 695 -32.48 4.61 -50.63
C ALA A 695 -31.56 3.68 -51.47
N SER A 696 -31.72 2.38 -51.16
CA SER A 696 -31.50 1.14 -51.97
C SER A 696 -30.03 0.74 -52.25
N SER A 697 -29.58 -0.52 -52.37
CA SER A 697 -30.12 -1.89 -52.31
C SER A 697 -28.91 -2.87 -52.35
N ALA A 698 -29.08 -4.11 -51.86
CA ALA A 698 -28.14 -5.25 -51.77
C ALA A 698 -27.55 -5.78 -53.13
N PRO A 699 -26.88 -6.97 -53.24
CA PRO A 699 -25.67 -7.54 -52.56
C PRO A 699 -24.67 -8.33 -53.49
N ALA A 700 -23.60 -8.90 -52.87
CA ALA A 700 -22.97 -10.24 -53.06
C ALA A 700 -21.93 -10.61 -54.18
N GLU A 701 -21.08 -11.61 -53.78
CA GLU A 701 -20.23 -12.60 -54.52
C GLU A 701 -18.77 -12.23 -54.89
N LEU A 702 -17.71 -12.91 -54.40
CA LEU A 702 -17.15 -14.29 -54.59
C LEU A 702 -16.42 -14.52 -55.94
N GLY A 703 -15.14 -14.94 -55.89
CA GLY A 703 -14.44 -15.50 -57.06
C GLY A 703 -12.89 -15.53 -57.00
N SER A 704 -12.33 -16.74 -57.05
CA SER A 704 -10.93 -17.23 -56.99
C SER A 704 -10.07 -17.06 -58.25
N GLU A 705 -8.73 -17.22 -58.14
CA GLU A 705 -7.83 -18.15 -58.92
C GLU A 705 -6.34 -17.66 -58.98
N GLN A 706 -5.38 -18.44 -58.46
CA GLN A 706 -4.41 -19.37 -59.10
C GLN A 706 -3.00 -18.86 -59.51
N GLN A 707 -2.02 -19.62 -58.97
CA GLN A 707 -0.57 -19.78 -59.16
C GLN A 707 0.07 -19.65 -60.57
N ARG A 708 1.39 -19.38 -60.60
CA ARG A 708 2.41 -20.21 -61.28
C ARG A 708 3.87 -19.93 -60.86
N ARG A 709 4.70 -21.00 -60.98
CA ARG A 709 6.09 -21.24 -60.53
C ARG A 709 7.20 -20.66 -61.43
N GLY A 710 8.41 -20.56 -60.89
CA GLY A 710 9.69 -20.62 -61.64
C GLY A 710 10.96 -20.62 -60.75
N GLN A 711 11.86 -21.58 -60.94
CA GLN A 711 13.25 -21.74 -60.44
C GLN A 711 14.15 -22.01 -61.70
N PRO A 712 15.51 -22.21 -61.70
CA PRO A 712 16.48 -22.54 -60.61
C PRO A 712 17.95 -21.95 -60.75
N ALA A 713 18.90 -22.51 -59.95
CA ALA A 713 20.38 -22.71 -60.09
C ALA A 713 21.33 -21.57 -59.62
N GLY A 714 22.54 -21.74 -59.03
CA GLY A 714 23.53 -22.77 -58.61
C GLY A 714 24.86 -21.99 -58.32
N ALA A 715 25.79 -22.25 -57.37
CA ALA A 715 26.84 -23.29 -57.28
C ALA A 715 28.00 -22.81 -56.32
N ASP A 716 28.74 -23.77 -55.71
CA ASP A 716 30.19 -23.83 -55.31
C ASP A 716 30.83 -22.86 -54.27
N ALA A 717 31.89 -23.16 -53.46
CA ALA A 717 32.63 -24.34 -52.97
C ALA A 717 33.75 -23.90 -51.96
N ALA A 718 34.28 -24.85 -51.14
CA ALA A 718 35.60 -24.92 -50.43
C ALA A 718 35.90 -23.96 -49.23
N GLY A 719 36.63 -24.28 -48.15
CA GLY A 719 37.44 -25.44 -47.70
C GLY A 719 38.64 -24.94 -46.83
N GLY A 720 39.02 -25.62 -45.73
CA GLY A 720 40.34 -25.43 -45.07
C GLY A 720 40.42 -25.54 -43.54
N SER A 721 41.37 -26.35 -43.05
CA SER A 721 41.57 -26.86 -41.67
C SER A 721 42.97 -26.52 -41.10
N SER A 722 43.15 -26.44 -39.77
CA SER A 722 44.33 -26.96 -39.03
C SER A 722 44.17 -26.94 -37.48
N GLU A 723 44.81 -27.90 -36.80
CA GLU A 723 44.69 -28.28 -35.37
C GLU A 723 45.77 -27.72 -34.40
N ASN A 724 45.54 -28.01 -33.10
CA ASN A 724 46.39 -28.08 -31.88
C ASN A 724 46.53 -26.81 -31.01
N GLY A 725 46.34 -26.79 -29.68
CA GLY A 725 45.95 -27.78 -28.68
C GLY A 725 46.03 -27.22 -27.22
N SER A 726 45.44 -27.96 -26.27
CA SER A 726 45.59 -27.95 -24.78
C SER A 726 44.64 -27.15 -23.86
N ALA A 727 43.85 -27.96 -23.12
CA ALA A 727 43.44 -27.94 -21.69
C ALA A 727 42.80 -26.70 -21.01
N SER A 728 41.50 -26.78 -20.69
CA SER A 728 40.94 -26.80 -19.30
C SER A 728 39.40 -26.61 -19.27
N ALA A 729 38.77 -27.19 -18.22
CA ALA A 729 37.42 -26.92 -17.69
C ALA A 729 36.17 -27.30 -18.54
N PHE A 730 35.47 -28.35 -18.10
CA PHE A 730 34.18 -28.80 -18.66
C PHE A 730 33.02 -27.87 -18.27
N ALA A 731 32.66 -26.98 -19.20
CA ALA A 731 31.34 -26.38 -19.30
C ALA A 731 30.45 -27.24 -20.23
N TRP A 732 29.17 -27.31 -19.90
CA TRP A 732 28.14 -27.99 -20.69
C TRP A 732 27.85 -27.21 -21.98
N ALA A 733 27.91 -27.87 -23.13
CA ALA A 733 27.19 -27.45 -24.33
C ALA A 733 26.98 -28.61 -25.32
N ASP A 734 25.71 -28.85 -25.57
CA ASP A 734 25.00 -29.38 -26.75
C ASP A 734 25.77 -29.88 -27.99
N GLY A 735 25.28 -31.00 -28.53
CA GLY A 735 25.63 -31.54 -29.84
C GLY A 735 24.40 -32.05 -30.58
N MET A 736 23.93 -31.25 -31.54
CA MET A 736 22.84 -31.54 -32.46
C MET A 736 23.32 -32.41 -33.64
N LEU A 737 22.54 -33.43 -34.00
CA LEU A 737 22.57 -34.08 -35.32
C LEU A 737 21.14 -34.32 -35.79
N ALA A 738 20.68 -33.49 -36.73
CA ALA A 738 19.96 -33.85 -37.95
C ALA A 738 19.31 -32.59 -38.54
N ARG A 739 19.90 -32.05 -39.62
CA ARG A 739 19.24 -31.06 -40.48
C ARG A 739 18.62 -31.78 -41.67
N GLY A 740 17.33 -31.56 -41.89
CA GLY A 740 16.61 -31.78 -43.14
C GLY A 740 15.68 -30.59 -43.35
N ASP A 741 15.83 -29.88 -44.46
CA ASP A 741 15.21 -28.59 -44.74
C ASP A 741 13.68 -28.66 -44.86
N GLY A 742 13.00 -27.82 -44.10
CA GLY A 742 11.60 -27.44 -44.24
C GLY A 742 11.33 -26.24 -43.34
N ALA A 743 10.89 -25.13 -43.92
CA ALA A 743 10.68 -23.83 -43.27
C ALA A 743 10.36 -23.89 -41.76
N GLU A 744 11.36 -23.66 -40.92
CA GLU A 744 11.20 -23.55 -39.47
C GLU A 744 10.46 -22.24 -39.18
N ALA A 745 9.18 -22.37 -38.81
CA ALA A 745 8.51 -21.35 -38.02
C ALA A 745 9.37 -21.10 -36.78
N ALA A 746 9.79 -19.85 -36.56
CA ALA A 746 10.62 -19.44 -35.44
C ALA A 746 10.20 -20.16 -34.14
N ALA A 747 11.11 -20.97 -33.59
CA ALA A 747 10.84 -21.76 -32.39
C ALA A 747 10.44 -20.81 -31.26
N ARG A 748 9.16 -20.85 -30.88
CA ARG A 748 8.62 -20.03 -29.79
C ARG A 748 9.31 -20.42 -28.47
N PRO A 749 9.61 -19.47 -27.59
CA PRO A 749 10.20 -19.77 -26.29
C PRO A 749 9.28 -20.72 -25.49
N ARG A 750 9.86 -21.77 -24.88
CA ARG A 750 9.14 -22.68 -23.99
C ARG A 750 8.57 -21.94 -22.78
N GLY A 751 7.45 -22.41 -22.25
CA GLY A 751 6.77 -21.79 -21.12
C GLY A 751 6.08 -20.47 -21.43
N CYS A 752 5.87 -20.15 -22.72
CA CYS A 752 5.07 -18.98 -23.11
C CYS A 752 3.63 -19.12 -22.60
N VAL A 753 3.19 -18.12 -21.84
CA VAL A 753 1.81 -18.03 -21.33
C VAL A 753 0.90 -17.46 -22.41
N MET A 754 -0.22 -18.13 -22.66
CA MET A 754 -1.19 -17.78 -23.69
C MET A 754 -2.60 -17.77 -23.11
N PRO A 755 -3.54 -16.96 -23.61
CA PRO A 755 -4.93 -17.03 -23.18
C PRO A 755 -5.54 -18.41 -23.52
N ALA A 756 -6.36 -18.94 -22.61
CA ALA A 756 -7.11 -20.17 -22.82
C ALA A 756 -8.42 -19.92 -23.60
N ASP A 757 -8.30 -19.35 -24.80
CA ASP A 757 -9.40 -19.13 -25.75
C ASP A 757 -9.35 -20.12 -26.92
N GLU A 758 -10.21 -19.94 -27.93
CA GLU A 758 -10.28 -20.78 -29.13
C GLU A 758 -8.95 -20.81 -29.91
N SER A 759 -8.23 -19.69 -29.97
CA SER A 759 -6.92 -19.61 -30.62
C SER A 759 -5.87 -20.38 -29.82
N GLY A 760 -5.93 -20.30 -28.49
CA GLY A 760 -5.11 -21.08 -27.58
C GLY A 760 -5.38 -22.58 -27.72
N ALA A 761 -6.64 -22.99 -27.86
CA ALA A 761 -7.01 -24.39 -28.03
C ALA A 761 -6.40 -25.00 -29.31
N ALA A 762 -6.35 -24.23 -30.40
CA ALA A 762 -5.69 -24.64 -31.63
C ALA A 762 -4.17 -24.82 -31.46
N VAL A 763 -3.53 -23.91 -30.72
CA VAL A 763 -2.09 -24.01 -30.39
C VAL A 763 -1.82 -25.22 -29.49
N ALA A 764 -2.69 -25.48 -28.51
CA ALA A 764 -2.60 -26.64 -27.63
C ALA A 764 -2.72 -27.95 -28.44
N ALA A 765 -3.73 -28.04 -29.31
CA ALA A 765 -3.95 -29.20 -30.16
C ALA A 765 -2.74 -29.50 -31.06
N GLU A 766 -2.13 -28.47 -31.64
CA GLU A 766 -0.94 -28.62 -32.47
C GLU A 766 0.30 -29.05 -31.66
N ALA A 767 0.51 -28.48 -30.47
CA ALA A 767 1.58 -28.92 -29.57
C ALA A 767 1.40 -30.40 -29.16
N LEU A 768 0.15 -30.82 -28.87
CA LEU A 768 -0.17 -32.21 -28.57
C LEU A 768 0.13 -33.14 -29.77
N ARG A 769 -0.14 -32.71 -31.02
CA ARG A 769 0.21 -33.49 -32.23
C ARG A 769 1.72 -33.68 -32.39
N ARG A 770 2.52 -32.67 -31.99
CA ARG A 770 3.99 -32.76 -31.98
C ARG A 770 4.56 -33.61 -30.84
N GLY A 771 3.71 -34.13 -29.95
CA GLY A 771 4.15 -34.90 -28.78
C GLY A 771 4.73 -34.04 -27.65
N ASP A 772 4.46 -32.73 -27.67
CA ASP A 772 4.84 -31.82 -26.59
C ASP A 772 3.91 -31.94 -25.37
N VAL A 773 4.38 -31.42 -24.24
CA VAL A 773 3.59 -31.24 -23.02
C VAL A 773 3.11 -29.79 -22.95
N VAL A 774 1.83 -29.59 -22.66
CA VAL A 774 1.23 -28.27 -22.44
C VAL A 774 0.57 -28.20 -21.07
N ALA A 775 0.52 -27.02 -20.47
CA ALA A 775 -0.25 -26.81 -19.25
C ALA A 775 -1.59 -26.16 -19.60
N VAL A 776 -2.68 -26.76 -19.12
CA VAL A 776 -4.04 -26.46 -19.57
C VAL A 776 -5.01 -26.30 -18.40
N PRO A 777 -5.99 -25.40 -18.48
CA PRO A 777 -7.04 -25.29 -17.47
C PRO A 777 -8.04 -26.45 -17.60
N THR A 778 -8.60 -26.91 -16.48
CA THR A 778 -9.82 -27.74 -16.47
C THR A 778 -10.88 -27.07 -15.59
N ASP A 779 -12.08 -27.65 -15.51
CA ASP A 779 -13.16 -27.27 -14.59
C ASP A 779 -12.83 -27.48 -13.10
N THR A 780 -11.68 -28.08 -12.76
CA THR A 780 -11.26 -28.30 -11.36
C THR A 780 -9.88 -27.75 -11.03
N LEU A 781 -8.85 -28.13 -11.80
CA LEU A 781 -7.45 -27.81 -11.55
C LEU A 781 -6.74 -27.63 -12.88
N TYR A 782 -5.66 -26.86 -12.90
CA TYR A 782 -4.73 -26.90 -14.02
C TYR A 782 -4.06 -28.27 -14.13
N GLY A 783 -3.87 -28.72 -15.35
CA GLY A 783 -3.24 -30.00 -15.66
C GLY A 783 -2.07 -29.86 -16.62
N LEU A 784 -1.12 -30.78 -16.52
CA LEU A 784 -0.17 -31.06 -17.60
C LEU A 784 -0.80 -32.10 -18.52
N ALA A 785 -0.83 -31.76 -19.79
CA ALA A 785 -1.45 -32.54 -20.85
C ALA A 785 -0.43 -32.94 -21.92
N ALA A 786 -0.54 -34.18 -22.39
CA ALA A 786 0.18 -34.68 -23.56
C ALA A 786 -0.68 -35.67 -24.34
N CYS A 787 -0.30 -35.96 -25.58
CA CYS A 787 -1.01 -36.93 -26.41
C CYS A 787 -0.95 -38.34 -25.77
N ALA A 788 -2.10 -38.97 -25.49
CA ALA A 788 -2.18 -40.24 -24.79
C ALA A 788 -1.68 -41.44 -25.62
N ASN A 789 -1.59 -41.31 -26.96
CA ASN A 789 -0.99 -42.32 -27.83
C ASN A 789 0.53 -42.13 -28.02
N SER A 790 1.08 -40.98 -27.63
CA SER A 790 2.48 -40.67 -27.85
C SER A 790 3.32 -41.22 -26.70
N GLU A 791 4.16 -42.21 -26.97
CA GLU A 791 5.13 -42.72 -26.00
C GLU A 791 6.06 -41.61 -25.50
N GLN A 792 6.50 -40.71 -26.41
CA GLN A 792 7.31 -39.54 -26.08
C GLN A 792 6.56 -38.56 -25.16
N GLY A 793 5.32 -38.21 -25.49
CA GLY A 793 4.51 -37.26 -24.71
C GLY A 793 4.19 -37.79 -23.31
N VAL A 794 3.78 -39.06 -23.22
CA VAL A 794 3.52 -39.74 -21.94
C VAL A 794 4.80 -39.86 -21.11
N GLY A 795 5.92 -40.24 -21.73
CA GLY A 795 7.21 -40.30 -21.06
C GLY A 795 7.64 -38.94 -20.48
N ARG A 796 7.45 -37.85 -21.24
CA ARG A 796 7.70 -36.48 -20.76
C ARG A 796 6.79 -36.11 -19.59
N LEU A 797 5.50 -36.45 -19.61
CA LEU A 797 4.61 -36.20 -18.47
C LEU A 797 5.10 -36.89 -17.18
N TYR A 798 5.49 -38.16 -17.25
CA TYR A 798 6.04 -38.87 -16.08
C TYR A 798 7.34 -38.22 -15.59
N ALA A 799 8.23 -37.83 -16.50
CA ALA A 799 9.50 -37.18 -16.19
C ALA A 799 9.31 -35.84 -15.47
N ILE A 800 8.45 -34.95 -16.00
CA ILE A 800 8.16 -33.62 -15.42
C ILE A 800 7.60 -33.76 -14.00
N LYS A 801 6.74 -34.76 -13.78
CA LYS A 801 6.06 -34.98 -12.49
C LYS A 801 6.91 -35.72 -11.45
N HIS A 802 8.11 -36.17 -11.82
CA HIS A 802 8.92 -37.11 -11.03
C HIS A 802 8.08 -38.30 -10.52
N ARG A 803 7.12 -38.75 -11.34
CA ARG A 803 6.11 -39.72 -10.93
C ARG A 803 6.61 -41.13 -11.20
N GLN A 804 6.49 -42.00 -10.21
CA GLN A 804 6.79 -43.42 -10.41
C GLN A 804 5.78 -44.02 -11.41
N ALA A 805 6.27 -44.85 -12.33
CA ALA A 805 5.48 -45.37 -13.45
C ALA A 805 4.21 -46.14 -13.04
N HIS A 806 4.14 -46.61 -11.78
CA HIS A 806 3.01 -47.35 -11.24
C HIS A 806 1.84 -46.45 -10.77
N VAL A 807 1.99 -45.12 -10.71
CA VAL A 807 0.91 -44.21 -10.30
C VAL A 807 0.15 -43.76 -11.57
N PRO A 808 -1.09 -44.25 -11.82
CA PRO A 808 -1.76 -44.08 -13.11
C PRO A 808 -2.14 -42.63 -13.41
N LEU A 809 -2.11 -42.25 -14.69
CA LEU A 809 -2.63 -41.01 -15.28
C LEU A 809 -4.07 -41.22 -15.76
N ALA A 810 -4.87 -40.15 -15.74
CA ALA A 810 -6.17 -40.15 -16.39
C ALA A 810 -6.04 -39.66 -17.84
N ILE A 811 -7.07 -39.90 -18.64
CA ILE A 811 -7.21 -39.31 -19.98
C ILE A 811 -8.42 -38.37 -20.02
N CYS A 812 -8.31 -37.34 -20.86
CA CYS A 812 -9.39 -36.45 -21.23
C CYS A 812 -9.82 -36.69 -22.67
N VAL A 813 -11.14 -36.65 -22.90
CA VAL A 813 -11.76 -36.76 -24.21
C VAL A 813 -12.78 -35.64 -24.41
N ALA A 814 -13.11 -35.35 -25.67
CA ALA A 814 -13.93 -34.19 -26.04
C ALA A 814 -15.44 -34.36 -25.82
N ASP A 815 -15.92 -35.59 -25.62
CA ASP A 815 -17.34 -35.91 -25.54
C ASP A 815 -17.56 -37.24 -24.80
N VAL A 816 -18.71 -37.39 -24.14
CA VAL A 816 -19.10 -38.62 -23.43
C VAL A 816 -19.21 -39.81 -24.40
N ALA A 817 -19.68 -39.59 -25.63
CA ALA A 817 -19.78 -40.62 -26.66
C ALA A 817 -18.41 -41.22 -27.06
N VAL A 818 -17.31 -40.54 -26.74
CA VAL A 818 -15.95 -41.02 -27.04
C VAL A 818 -15.40 -41.91 -25.92
N VAL A 819 -16.00 -41.91 -24.73
CA VAL A 819 -15.54 -42.69 -23.56
C VAL A 819 -15.47 -44.19 -23.86
N GLU A 820 -16.46 -44.73 -24.58
CA GLU A 820 -16.55 -46.16 -24.95
C GLU A 820 -15.45 -46.64 -25.91
N GLN A 821 -14.70 -45.72 -26.52
CA GLN A 821 -13.54 -46.04 -27.36
C GLN A 821 -12.31 -46.43 -26.53
N TYR A 822 -12.29 -46.05 -25.24
CA TYR A 822 -11.14 -46.23 -24.35
C TYR A 822 -11.47 -47.11 -23.14
N GLY A 823 -12.69 -47.05 -22.62
CA GLY A 823 -13.18 -47.85 -21.50
C GLY A 823 -14.31 -48.81 -21.91
N MET A 824 -14.42 -49.95 -21.23
CA MET A 824 -15.56 -50.84 -21.38
C MET A 824 -16.78 -50.26 -20.65
N CYS A 825 -17.83 -49.94 -21.40
CA CYS A 825 -19.06 -49.33 -20.86
C CYS A 825 -20.31 -50.22 -20.98
N ALA A 826 -20.20 -51.42 -21.57
CA ALA A 826 -21.34 -52.27 -21.92
C ALA A 826 -22.18 -52.72 -20.71
N HIS A 827 -21.58 -52.77 -19.52
CA HIS A 827 -22.23 -53.12 -18.26
C HIS A 827 -22.86 -51.91 -17.54
N LEU A 828 -22.65 -50.69 -18.03
CA LEU A 828 -23.20 -49.48 -17.42
C LEU A 828 -24.63 -49.23 -17.89
N PRO A 829 -25.54 -48.79 -17.00
CA PRO A 829 -26.86 -48.31 -17.38
C PRO A 829 -26.81 -47.18 -18.43
N GLN A 830 -27.78 -47.18 -19.34
CA GLN A 830 -27.93 -46.12 -20.34
C GLN A 830 -28.16 -44.76 -19.66
N GLY A 831 -27.43 -43.73 -20.11
CA GLY A 831 -27.51 -42.36 -19.58
C GLY A 831 -26.64 -42.09 -18.34
N LEU A 832 -26.05 -43.12 -17.71
CA LEU A 832 -25.25 -42.93 -16.49
C LEU A 832 -24.04 -42.03 -16.71
N LEU A 833 -23.33 -42.21 -17.83
CA LEU A 833 -22.16 -41.39 -18.13
C LEU A 833 -22.56 -39.94 -18.42
N ASP A 834 -23.70 -39.70 -19.06
CA ASP A 834 -24.22 -38.36 -19.36
C ASP A 834 -24.67 -37.61 -18.09
N ASP A 835 -25.07 -38.32 -17.04
CA ASP A 835 -25.39 -37.71 -15.75
C ASP A 835 -24.15 -37.37 -14.90
N LEU A 836 -23.03 -38.04 -15.14
CA LEU A 836 -21.78 -37.83 -14.41
C LEU A 836 -20.79 -36.92 -15.15
N LEU A 837 -20.91 -36.81 -16.48
CA LEU A 837 -20.00 -36.11 -17.37
C LEU A 837 -20.80 -35.29 -18.41
N PRO A 838 -20.32 -34.11 -18.83
CA PRO A 838 -19.08 -33.44 -18.42
C PRO A 838 -19.11 -32.93 -16.99
N GLY A 839 -17.94 -32.74 -16.38
CA GLY A 839 -17.82 -32.13 -15.06
C GLY A 839 -16.68 -32.66 -14.20
N PRO A 840 -16.73 -32.40 -12.88
CA PRO A 840 -15.63 -32.63 -11.96
C PRO A 840 -15.52 -34.09 -11.50
N VAL A 841 -15.80 -35.04 -12.39
CA VAL A 841 -15.77 -36.48 -12.14
C VAL A 841 -14.77 -37.16 -13.05
N THR A 842 -14.03 -38.14 -12.53
CA THR A 842 -13.18 -39.03 -13.30
C THR A 842 -13.68 -40.45 -13.11
N VAL A 843 -14.17 -41.07 -14.18
CA VAL A 843 -14.69 -42.44 -14.15
C VAL A 843 -13.56 -43.41 -14.45
N LEU A 844 -13.35 -44.39 -13.57
CA LEU A 844 -12.38 -45.46 -13.77
C LEU A 844 -13.12 -46.68 -14.34
N LEU A 845 -12.71 -47.11 -15.53
CA LEU A 845 -13.32 -48.21 -16.28
C LEU A 845 -12.27 -49.26 -16.64
N ALA A 846 -12.69 -50.49 -16.93
CA ALA A 846 -11.81 -51.48 -17.52
C ALA A 846 -11.29 -50.97 -18.87
N ARG A 847 -9.96 -50.97 -19.05
CA ARG A 847 -9.30 -50.47 -20.26
C ARG A 847 -9.63 -51.39 -21.43
N ARG A 848 -10.01 -50.80 -22.56
CA ARG A 848 -10.18 -51.54 -23.80
C ARG A 848 -8.84 -52.01 -24.37
N PRO A 849 -8.68 -53.29 -24.72
CA PRO A 849 -7.43 -53.80 -25.30
C PRO A 849 -7.07 -53.18 -26.65
N ASP A 850 -8.08 -52.77 -27.42
CA ASP A 850 -7.99 -52.17 -28.76
C ASP A 850 -7.95 -50.63 -28.73
N ALA A 851 -7.94 -50.00 -27.55
CA ALA A 851 -7.89 -48.55 -27.43
C ALA A 851 -6.59 -47.98 -28.00
N ALA A 852 -6.70 -46.89 -28.77
CA ALA A 852 -5.56 -46.17 -29.36
C ALA A 852 -4.77 -45.35 -28.31
N LEU A 853 -4.22 -46.04 -27.31
CA LEU A 853 -3.42 -45.50 -26.21
C LEU A 853 -2.02 -46.09 -26.22
N SER A 854 -1.02 -45.30 -25.79
CA SER A 854 0.36 -45.78 -25.72
C SER A 854 0.49 -46.94 -24.72
N ALA A 855 1.40 -47.88 -24.99
CA ALA A 855 1.80 -48.89 -24.02
C ALA A 855 2.51 -48.28 -22.79
N ALA A 856 3.10 -47.09 -22.95
CA ALA A 856 3.71 -46.35 -21.85
C ALA A 856 2.68 -45.67 -20.93
N LEU A 857 1.41 -45.56 -21.35
CA LEU A 857 0.34 -45.00 -20.52
C LEU A 857 -0.16 -46.07 -19.55
N ASN A 858 0.14 -45.89 -18.26
CA ASN A 858 -0.26 -46.77 -17.15
C ASN A 858 0.19 -48.24 -17.34
N PRO A 859 1.52 -48.50 -17.41
CA PRO A 859 2.02 -49.85 -17.67
C PRO A 859 1.56 -50.84 -16.59
N GLY A 860 0.92 -51.93 -17.01
CA GLY A 860 0.44 -52.99 -16.12
C GLY A 860 -0.91 -52.72 -15.43
N VAL A 861 -1.53 -51.56 -15.63
CA VAL A 861 -2.83 -51.22 -15.04
C VAL A 861 -3.96 -51.58 -16.02
N GLN A 862 -4.91 -52.41 -15.56
CA GLN A 862 -6.02 -52.92 -16.37
C GLN A 862 -7.22 -51.97 -16.45
N THR A 863 -7.21 -50.89 -15.66
CA THR A 863 -8.23 -49.84 -15.67
C THR A 863 -7.68 -48.52 -16.20
N ILE A 864 -8.58 -47.67 -16.71
CA ILE A 864 -8.24 -46.34 -17.23
C ILE A 864 -9.21 -45.30 -16.67
N GLY A 865 -8.65 -44.22 -16.11
CA GLY A 865 -9.44 -43.09 -15.65
C GLY A 865 -9.76 -42.19 -16.83
N ILE A 866 -11.04 -41.95 -17.10
CA ILE A 866 -11.51 -41.13 -18.22
C ILE A 866 -12.29 -39.94 -17.66
N ARG A 867 -12.07 -38.77 -18.25
CA ARG A 867 -12.72 -37.52 -17.88
C ARG A 867 -13.19 -36.76 -19.11
N VAL A 868 -14.38 -36.17 -19.02
CA VAL A 868 -14.85 -35.12 -19.92
C VAL A 868 -14.98 -33.85 -19.08
N PRO A 869 -13.97 -32.96 -19.09
CA PRO A 869 -14.00 -31.77 -18.23
C PRO A 869 -15.04 -30.76 -18.74
N ASP A 870 -15.77 -30.10 -17.83
CA ASP A 870 -16.65 -28.97 -18.18
C ASP A 870 -15.85 -27.68 -18.41
N SER A 871 -14.93 -27.75 -19.36
CA SER A 871 -14.01 -26.67 -19.72
C SER A 871 -14.05 -26.48 -21.22
N ALA A 872 -14.63 -25.37 -21.68
CA ALA A 872 -14.74 -25.04 -23.09
C ALA A 872 -13.40 -25.15 -23.83
N PHE A 873 -12.32 -24.66 -23.21
CA PHE A 873 -10.97 -24.77 -23.72
C PHE A 873 -10.52 -26.23 -23.92
N MET A 874 -10.68 -27.08 -22.90
CA MET A 874 -10.22 -28.47 -22.99
C MET A 874 -11.06 -29.32 -23.94
N LEU A 875 -12.37 -29.09 -23.98
CA LEU A 875 -13.25 -29.76 -24.93
C LEU A 875 -12.85 -29.41 -26.37
N GLU A 876 -12.58 -28.12 -26.64
CA GLU A 876 -12.16 -27.67 -27.96
C GLU A 876 -10.75 -28.17 -28.32
N ALA A 877 -9.78 -28.11 -27.40
CA ALA A 877 -8.44 -28.64 -27.62
C ALA A 877 -8.46 -30.15 -27.91
N CYS A 878 -9.29 -30.92 -27.18
CA CYS A 878 -9.47 -32.35 -27.44
C CYS A 878 -10.16 -32.61 -28.79
N ARG A 879 -11.18 -31.82 -29.15
CA ARG A 879 -11.90 -31.93 -30.42
C ARG A 879 -10.97 -31.67 -31.60
N GLN A 880 -10.15 -30.61 -31.54
CA GLN A 880 -9.17 -30.30 -32.58
C GLN A 880 -8.01 -31.31 -32.62
N HIS A 881 -7.56 -31.81 -31.47
CA HIS A 881 -6.52 -32.84 -31.43
C HIS A 881 -7.01 -34.18 -32.01
N GLY A 882 -8.28 -34.52 -31.81
CA GLY A 882 -8.94 -35.69 -32.39
C GLY A 882 -8.56 -37.04 -31.73
N ARG A 883 -7.87 -37.03 -30.59
CA ARG A 883 -7.45 -38.22 -29.84
C ARG A 883 -7.50 -37.94 -28.33
N ALA A 884 -7.43 -38.99 -27.50
CA ALA A 884 -7.35 -38.83 -26.05
C ALA A 884 -6.07 -38.09 -25.61
N VAL A 885 -6.23 -37.24 -24.60
CA VAL A 885 -5.14 -36.46 -23.99
C VAL A 885 -4.85 -37.02 -22.61
N ALA A 886 -3.62 -37.47 -22.34
CA ALA A 886 -3.21 -37.87 -21.01
C ALA A 886 -3.09 -36.62 -20.13
N LEU A 887 -3.71 -36.64 -18.96
CA LEU A 887 -3.83 -35.49 -18.07
C LEU A 887 -3.48 -35.88 -16.62
N THR A 888 -2.71 -35.01 -15.97
CA THR A 888 -2.50 -35.00 -14.52
C THR A 888 -2.50 -33.57 -14.04
N SER A 889 -2.82 -33.31 -12.77
CA SER A 889 -2.68 -31.98 -12.18
C SER A 889 -1.28 -31.40 -12.39
N ALA A 890 -1.18 -30.09 -12.61
CA ALA A 890 0.06 -29.39 -12.94
C ALA A 890 0.96 -29.07 -11.73
N ASN A 891 0.94 -29.85 -10.66
CA ASN A 891 1.81 -29.68 -9.50
C ASN A 891 2.96 -30.70 -9.48
N ILE A 892 4.02 -30.49 -8.70
CA ILE A 892 4.91 -31.61 -8.35
C ILE A 892 4.15 -32.55 -7.40
N SER A 893 4.43 -33.85 -7.41
CA SER A 893 3.75 -34.79 -6.49
C SER A 893 3.91 -34.34 -5.03
N GLY A 894 2.80 -34.23 -4.30
CA GLY A 894 2.76 -33.75 -2.90
C GLY A 894 2.70 -32.23 -2.72
N ALA A 895 2.83 -31.43 -3.78
CA ALA A 895 2.65 -29.98 -3.73
C ALA A 895 1.16 -29.59 -3.85
N ILE A 896 0.86 -28.31 -3.59
CA ILE A 896 -0.50 -27.74 -3.62
C ILE A 896 -1.17 -28.01 -4.98
N SER A 897 -2.45 -28.39 -4.98
CA SER A 897 -3.25 -28.59 -6.20
C SER A 897 -3.41 -27.27 -6.96
N PRO A 898 -3.08 -27.19 -8.25
CA PRO A 898 -2.98 -25.92 -8.95
C PRO A 898 -4.32 -25.43 -9.47
N THR A 899 -4.80 -24.30 -8.95
CA THR A 899 -6.02 -23.59 -9.40
C THR A 899 -5.69 -22.37 -10.23
N SER A 900 -4.42 -21.96 -10.31
CA SER A 900 -3.91 -20.90 -11.19
C SER A 900 -2.63 -21.35 -11.89
N ILE A 901 -2.30 -20.77 -13.05
CA ILE A 901 -1.02 -21.00 -13.74
C ILE A 901 0.20 -20.73 -12.84
N HIS A 902 0.04 -19.82 -11.88
CA HIS A 902 1.08 -19.39 -10.95
C HIS A 902 1.40 -20.44 -9.87
N ASP A 903 0.50 -21.39 -9.61
CA ASP A 903 0.74 -22.48 -8.66
C ASP A 903 1.84 -23.45 -9.15
N PHE A 904 2.25 -23.35 -10.42
CA PHE A 904 3.20 -24.24 -11.05
C PHE A 904 4.18 -23.58 -12.03
N GLU A 905 4.56 -22.32 -11.77
CA GLU A 905 5.55 -21.58 -12.57
C GLU A 905 6.85 -22.35 -12.79
N GLN A 906 7.30 -23.10 -11.78
CA GLN A 906 8.48 -23.94 -11.83
C GLN A 906 8.41 -25.03 -12.92
N LEU A 907 7.21 -25.38 -13.41
CA LEU A 907 7.00 -26.35 -14.48
C LEU A 907 6.88 -25.72 -15.86
N TRP A 908 6.73 -24.40 -15.96
CA TRP A 908 6.56 -23.70 -17.24
C TRP A 908 7.71 -23.95 -18.23
N PRO A 909 9.00 -23.94 -17.83
CA PRO A 909 10.11 -24.20 -18.76
C PRO A 909 10.06 -25.60 -19.40
N GLN A 910 9.29 -26.53 -18.80
CA GLN A 910 9.13 -27.90 -19.27
C GLN A 910 7.93 -28.05 -20.22
N CYS A 911 7.07 -27.04 -20.31
CA CYS A 911 5.89 -26.98 -21.16
C CYS A 911 6.19 -26.24 -22.47
N ALA A 912 5.61 -26.70 -23.58
CA ALA A 912 5.66 -25.97 -24.85
C ALA A 912 4.85 -24.66 -24.79
N ALA A 913 3.73 -24.68 -24.06
CA ALA A 913 2.91 -23.51 -23.78
C ALA A 913 2.14 -23.73 -22.46
N VAL A 914 1.76 -22.62 -21.82
CA VAL A 914 0.91 -22.58 -20.62
C VAL A 914 -0.32 -21.78 -20.99
N PHE A 915 -1.50 -22.38 -20.90
CA PHE A 915 -2.76 -21.71 -21.26
C PHE A 915 -3.44 -21.19 -20.01
N ASP A 916 -3.69 -19.88 -19.92
CA ASP A 916 -4.22 -19.18 -18.77
C ASP A 916 -5.72 -18.90 -18.94
N ALA A 917 -6.54 -19.49 -18.06
CA ALA A 917 -7.97 -19.19 -17.90
C ALA A 917 -8.26 -18.43 -16.60
N GLY A 918 -7.24 -17.88 -15.92
CA GLY A 918 -7.38 -17.31 -14.58
C GLY A 918 -7.44 -18.40 -13.50
N ILE A 919 -8.29 -18.20 -12.49
CA ILE A 919 -8.52 -19.18 -11.44
C ILE A 919 -9.58 -20.18 -11.91
N VAL A 920 -9.27 -21.47 -11.79
CA VAL A 920 -10.17 -22.57 -12.16
C VAL A 920 -10.54 -23.42 -10.95
N GLY A 921 -11.75 -24.01 -10.98
CA GLY A 921 -12.29 -24.83 -9.90
C GLY A 921 -12.88 -24.03 -8.73
N ALA A 922 -13.88 -24.59 -8.06
CA ALA A 922 -14.46 -24.02 -6.84
C ALA A 922 -13.60 -24.29 -5.59
N ASP A 923 -12.80 -25.37 -5.59
CA ASP A 923 -11.91 -25.78 -4.52
C ASP A 923 -10.62 -26.45 -5.05
N ARG A 924 -9.68 -26.75 -4.14
CA ARG A 924 -8.40 -27.42 -4.46
C ARG A 924 -8.49 -28.96 -4.39
N ALA A 925 -9.67 -29.54 -4.18
CA ALA A 925 -9.84 -30.99 -4.01
C ALA A 925 -9.64 -31.75 -5.34
N GLY A 926 -9.93 -31.10 -6.46
CA GLY A 926 -9.87 -31.71 -7.79
C GLY A 926 -11.04 -32.65 -8.07
N SER A 927 -11.02 -33.40 -9.17
CA SER A 927 -12.14 -34.28 -9.52
C SER A 927 -12.39 -35.44 -8.55
N THR A 928 -13.66 -35.77 -8.30
CA THR A 928 -14.02 -37.02 -7.63
C THR A 928 -13.67 -38.20 -8.54
N VAL A 929 -12.94 -39.19 -8.03
CA VAL A 929 -12.55 -40.39 -8.79
C VAL A 929 -13.44 -41.54 -8.36
N VAL A 930 -14.25 -42.04 -9.28
CA VAL A 930 -15.19 -43.13 -9.05
C VAL A 930 -14.84 -44.34 -9.90
N ASP A 931 -14.68 -45.49 -9.26
CA ASP A 931 -14.50 -46.78 -9.90
C ASP A 931 -15.85 -47.38 -10.27
N LEU A 932 -16.04 -47.56 -11.58
CA LEU A 932 -17.21 -48.16 -12.21
C LEU A 932 -16.79 -49.37 -13.05
N SER A 933 -15.61 -49.95 -12.79
CA SER A 933 -15.08 -51.07 -13.57
C SER A 933 -15.80 -52.40 -13.31
N LEU A 934 -16.53 -52.52 -12.20
CA LEU A 934 -17.30 -53.70 -11.82
C LEU A 934 -18.79 -53.47 -12.05
N GLU A 935 -19.47 -54.48 -12.59
CA GLU A 935 -20.91 -54.43 -12.81
C GLU A 935 -21.70 -54.37 -11.50
N GLY A 936 -22.73 -53.50 -11.45
CA GLY A 936 -23.66 -53.39 -10.34
C GLY A 936 -23.09 -52.76 -9.06
N SER A 937 -21.83 -52.32 -9.04
CA SER A 937 -21.23 -51.70 -7.87
C SER A 937 -20.25 -50.57 -8.22
N PHE A 938 -20.04 -49.63 -7.30
CA PHE A 938 -19.07 -48.56 -7.45
C PHE A 938 -18.23 -48.35 -6.19
N ARG A 939 -17.07 -47.71 -6.35
CA ARG A 939 -16.25 -47.26 -5.22
C ARG A 939 -15.69 -45.88 -5.49
N ILE A 940 -15.85 -44.94 -4.56
CA ILE A 940 -15.15 -43.65 -4.64
C ILE A 940 -13.71 -43.85 -4.15
N LEU A 941 -12.75 -43.77 -5.07
CA LEU A 941 -11.32 -43.93 -4.78
C LEU A 941 -10.69 -42.63 -4.28
N ARG A 942 -11.27 -41.49 -4.65
CA ARG A 942 -10.89 -40.17 -4.16
C ARG A 942 -12.11 -39.28 -4.09
N GLU A 943 -12.38 -38.75 -2.91
CA GLU A 943 -13.36 -37.67 -2.74
C GLU A 943 -12.74 -36.37 -3.23
N GLY A 944 -13.29 -35.83 -4.31
CA GLY A 944 -12.93 -34.53 -4.88
C GLY A 944 -14.12 -33.59 -4.79
N SER A 945 -14.35 -32.78 -5.81
CA SER A 945 -15.53 -31.91 -5.87
C SER A 945 -16.82 -32.74 -6.06
N HIS A 946 -17.87 -32.36 -5.34
CA HIS A 946 -19.22 -32.94 -5.38
C HIS A 946 -19.36 -34.48 -5.18
N PRO A 947 -18.70 -35.12 -4.19
CA PRO A 947 -18.75 -36.57 -4.02
C PRO A 947 -20.15 -37.06 -3.61
N SER A 948 -20.91 -36.26 -2.85
CA SER A 948 -22.29 -36.57 -2.47
C SER A 948 -23.23 -36.64 -3.67
N HIS A 949 -23.02 -35.79 -4.69
CA HIS A 949 -23.81 -35.83 -5.91
C HIS A 949 -23.56 -37.11 -6.71
N VAL A 950 -22.28 -37.52 -6.82
CA VAL A 950 -21.89 -38.79 -7.47
C VAL A 950 -22.57 -39.98 -6.77
N ARG A 951 -22.53 -40.03 -5.43
CA ARG A 951 -23.24 -41.07 -4.66
C ARG A 951 -24.73 -41.05 -4.96
N GLN A 952 -25.36 -39.88 -4.90
CA GLN A 952 -26.79 -39.72 -5.15
C GLN A 952 -27.20 -40.25 -6.52
N VAL A 953 -26.49 -39.87 -7.58
CA VAL A 953 -26.76 -40.35 -8.94
C VAL A 953 -26.62 -41.87 -9.02
N LEU A 954 -25.52 -42.43 -8.50
CA LEU A 954 -25.25 -43.86 -8.60
C LEU A 954 -26.22 -44.71 -7.77
N THR A 955 -26.53 -44.32 -6.54
CA THR A 955 -27.39 -45.11 -5.64
C THR A 955 -28.88 -44.85 -5.87
N GLU A 956 -29.31 -43.59 -5.95
CA GLU A 956 -30.74 -43.25 -5.97
C GLU A 956 -31.35 -43.35 -7.38
N LYS A 957 -30.61 -42.92 -8.41
CA LYS A 957 -31.11 -42.93 -9.80
C LYS A 957 -30.87 -44.27 -10.49
N TYR A 958 -29.69 -44.86 -10.32
CA TYR A 958 -29.29 -46.07 -11.04
C TYR A 958 -29.24 -47.34 -10.19
N GLY A 959 -29.43 -47.25 -8.87
CA GLY A 959 -29.48 -48.43 -7.99
C GLY A 959 -28.17 -49.20 -7.88
N ILE A 960 -27.03 -48.56 -8.17
CA ILE A 960 -25.70 -49.18 -8.10
C ILE A 960 -25.19 -49.13 -6.66
N ALA A 961 -24.72 -50.25 -6.12
CA ALA A 961 -24.30 -50.35 -4.72
C ALA A 961 -22.88 -49.79 -4.50
N GLU A 962 -22.67 -49.00 -3.44
CA GLU A 962 -21.32 -48.59 -3.00
C GLU A 962 -20.63 -49.78 -2.30
N GLN A 963 -19.37 -50.06 -2.65
CA GLN A 963 -18.55 -51.14 -2.05
C GLN A 963 -17.85 -50.75 -0.75
#